data_AF-A0A925ED27-F1
#
_entry.id   AF-A0A925ED27-F1
#
_cell.length_a   1.000
_cell.length_b   1.000
_cell.length_c   1.000
_cell.angle_alpha   90.00
_cell.angle_beta   90.00
_cell.angle_gamma   90.00
#
_symmetry.space_group_name_H-M   'P 1'
#
loop_
_entity.id
_entity.type
_entity.pdbx_description
1 polymer ?
#
loop_
_entity_poly.entity_id
_entity_poly.type
_entity_poly.pdbx_seq_one_letter_code
_entity_poly.pdbx_strand_id
1 'polypeptide(L)'
;MAESNFYLGRLVDAKTAKPTANPVLYDPSDLTTHAVVTGMTGSGKTGLCVALLEEAALQGVPAIIIDPKGDLTNLLLHFPELLPQDFQPWIDPEMIRRAGKSQEEAAADAANAWRDGLKEWGIGRERLLALQNAAQFAIYTPGSDAGIPVSVLSSLAAPDLDWESNAEVLRERISSTVTALLGLVGINDIDPIRSREHILLSNIFETHWSEGKDLDLTELILQTQSPSFSNLGAFPVDTFFPQKDRMELAIALNNILAAPAFGTWREGESLNIQNLLFTSDGKPRHSIFYLAHLSDGERMFFVTLLLSAVETWMRTQSGSTSLRAMLYMDEIYGYLPPTAVPPSKGPLLRMLKQARAFGLGLLLATQNPVDMDYKALSNTGTWFIGKLQTERDKNRLLDGLESAAGGIPRAAMDKLISSLGKRFFVMHNVHEKMPVLIQTRWAMNFLAGPMTRAQIPELNKLVKANSTRQTAPVPAAVSKKGFKPQPSMEALQPIAVQDTSTPVAMPPAVTSSPVMNRSSSSNGGSLTKPSIPAGIREYFLPQNFSLPEAFQSANRAMASQAMIQGVMYRPSLLAAAQVRFLDRKYGVDAETTRAAVVNSLDSRGIVRWDEFTYSGPSLDKVETMPAAAARFSTIDAPLNNAKLMTALQKDFTDWVFRNSEVTARANAKLKVFAGPDITAAEFMKQCAETAREGCDMEVDKKTAVIEKKIQALESKLGREKSELREDEAELQNRNIESYANLAELGASLFGLARKKSVTTQFSKHRLAQSAKAQVQESQENIVRWSTELEDLERQRDALATEINNHWGSIVSEVSEVSIKPKKTDIYVNLFGVAWMPYYIVQAGSETIELPAFGAE
;
A
#
# COMPACT_ATOMS: atom_id res chain seq x y z
N MET A 1 37.79 3.10 -26.21
CA MET A 1 36.98 3.93 -25.29
C MET A 1 35.54 3.50 -25.51
N ALA A 2 35.08 2.47 -24.79
CA ALA A 2 33.69 2.03 -24.86
C ALA A 2 32.82 3.16 -24.30
N GLU A 3 31.73 3.50 -24.97
CA GLU A 3 30.86 4.63 -24.65
C GLU A 3 30.43 4.54 -23.17
N SER A 4 30.84 5.52 -22.36
CA SER A 4 30.60 5.58 -20.91
C SER A 4 29.15 5.91 -20.53
N ASN A 5 28.30 6.16 -21.52
CA ASN A 5 26.98 6.74 -21.34
C ASN A 5 25.88 5.69 -21.59
N PHE A 6 24.75 5.85 -20.91
CA PHE A 6 23.58 5.01 -21.08
C PHE A 6 22.85 5.34 -22.39
N TYR A 7 22.68 4.33 -23.24
CA TYR A 7 21.90 4.49 -24.47
C TYR A 7 20.40 4.32 -24.18
N LEU A 8 19.68 5.43 -24.08
CA LEU A 8 18.26 5.43 -23.69
C LEU A 8 17.30 5.40 -24.88
N GLY A 9 17.76 5.78 -26.08
CA GLY A 9 16.90 5.84 -27.26
C GLY A 9 17.34 6.91 -28.25
N ARG A 10 16.37 7.59 -28.86
CA ARG A 10 16.60 8.61 -29.90
C ARG A 10 15.89 9.91 -29.56
N LEU A 11 16.49 11.03 -29.95
CA LEU A 11 15.84 12.34 -29.86
C LEU A 11 14.64 12.38 -30.80
N VAL A 12 13.59 13.08 -30.41
CA VAL A 12 12.37 13.27 -31.20
C VAL A 12 12.28 14.73 -31.61
N ASP A 13 11.97 14.96 -32.89
CA ASP A 13 11.67 16.30 -33.39
C ASP A 13 10.30 16.74 -32.88
N ALA A 14 10.27 17.80 -32.07
CA ALA A 14 9.06 18.31 -31.42
C ALA A 14 8.02 18.89 -32.41
N LYS A 15 8.40 19.22 -33.65
CA LYS A 15 7.48 19.72 -34.68
C LYS A 15 6.80 18.58 -35.43
N THR A 16 7.54 17.52 -35.73
CA THR A 16 7.05 16.38 -36.52
C THR A 16 6.56 15.21 -35.67
N ALA A 17 6.88 15.21 -34.37
CA ALA A 17 6.67 14.10 -33.44
C ALA A 17 7.28 12.77 -33.93
N LYS A 18 8.39 12.85 -34.70
CA LYS A 18 9.10 11.68 -35.23
C LYS A 18 10.47 11.52 -34.59
N PRO A 19 10.91 10.27 -34.34
CA PRO A 19 12.27 10.00 -33.89
C PRO A 19 13.28 10.42 -34.95
N THR A 20 14.36 11.04 -34.50
CA THR A 20 15.54 11.38 -35.31
C THR A 20 16.55 10.23 -35.28
N ALA A 21 17.59 10.32 -36.10
CA ALA A 21 18.70 9.36 -36.05
C ALA A 21 19.65 9.59 -34.85
N ASN A 22 19.50 10.70 -34.12
CA ASN A 22 20.43 11.09 -33.06
C ASN A 22 20.16 10.26 -31.78
N PRO A 23 21.16 9.52 -31.27
CA PRO A 23 21.01 8.75 -30.05
C PRO A 23 20.94 9.67 -28.83
N VAL A 24 20.22 9.23 -27.80
CA VAL A 24 20.22 9.84 -26.47
C VAL A 24 21.20 9.05 -25.62
N LEU A 25 22.35 9.66 -25.34
CA LEU A 25 23.42 9.13 -24.51
C LEU A 25 23.43 9.88 -23.18
N TYR A 26 22.94 9.23 -22.13
CA TYR A 26 22.76 9.81 -20.80
C TYR A 26 23.99 9.51 -19.91
N ASP A 27 24.54 10.51 -19.22
CA ASP A 27 25.69 10.31 -18.33
C ASP A 27 25.25 9.63 -17.03
N PRO A 28 25.76 8.43 -16.70
CA PRO A 28 25.40 7.74 -15.45
C PRO A 28 25.73 8.57 -14.19
N SER A 29 26.71 9.47 -14.25
CA SER A 29 27.09 10.33 -13.13
C SER A 29 25.95 11.28 -12.72
N ASP A 30 25.06 11.63 -13.65
CA ASP A 30 23.91 12.49 -13.36
C ASP A 30 22.89 11.79 -12.44
N LEU A 31 22.85 10.45 -12.41
CA LEU A 31 22.01 9.69 -11.47
C LEU A 31 22.46 9.81 -10.02
N THR A 32 23.66 10.35 -9.74
CA THR A 32 24.04 10.74 -8.37
C THR A 32 23.13 11.82 -7.81
N THR A 33 22.47 12.60 -8.68
CA THR A 33 21.43 13.57 -8.30
C THR A 33 20.02 12.99 -8.36
N HIS A 34 19.89 11.68 -8.50
CA HIS A 34 18.63 10.94 -8.53
C HIS A 34 17.77 11.24 -9.77
N ALA A 35 16.85 10.32 -10.05
CA ALA A 35 15.92 10.43 -11.15
C ALA A 35 14.50 10.03 -10.76
N VAL A 36 13.53 10.70 -11.37
CA VAL A 36 12.11 10.40 -11.23
C VAL A 36 11.52 10.08 -12.60
N VAL A 37 10.77 8.98 -12.69
CA VAL A 37 10.03 8.60 -13.89
C VAL A 37 8.54 8.65 -13.58
N THR A 38 7.80 9.43 -14.36
CA THR A 38 6.36 9.57 -14.19
C THR A 38 5.61 9.38 -15.51
N GLY A 39 4.41 8.82 -15.45
CA GLY A 39 3.56 8.62 -16.61
C GLY A 39 2.45 7.61 -16.37
N MET A 40 1.32 7.81 -17.04
CA MET A 40 0.17 6.92 -16.94
C MET A 40 0.50 5.47 -17.31
N THR A 41 -0.33 4.53 -16.85
CA THR A 41 -0.25 3.14 -17.32
C THR A 41 -0.27 3.07 -18.86
N GLY A 42 0.67 2.32 -19.44
CA GLY A 42 0.83 2.20 -20.89
C GLY A 42 1.60 3.34 -21.58
N SER A 43 2.10 4.34 -20.84
CA SER A 43 2.98 5.40 -21.35
C SER A 43 4.35 4.88 -21.80
N GLY A 44 4.76 3.71 -21.31
CA GLY A 44 6.09 3.12 -21.56
C GLY A 44 7.06 3.23 -20.38
N LYS A 45 6.61 3.73 -19.21
CA LYS A 45 7.41 3.92 -17.99
C LYS A 45 8.31 2.72 -17.68
N THR A 46 7.72 1.53 -17.55
CA THR A 46 8.45 0.30 -17.23
C THR A 46 9.53 -0.01 -18.27
N GLY A 47 9.26 0.20 -19.57
CA GLY A 47 10.25 0.00 -20.62
C GLY A 47 11.44 0.97 -20.52
N LEU A 48 11.20 2.23 -20.14
CA LEU A 48 12.27 3.19 -19.86
C LEU A 48 13.11 2.78 -18.65
N CYS A 49 12.45 2.42 -17.53
CA CYS A 49 13.15 1.98 -16.32
C CYS A 49 13.99 0.72 -16.57
N VAL A 50 13.44 -0.24 -17.31
CA VAL A 50 14.17 -1.45 -17.72
C VAL A 50 15.37 -1.07 -18.60
N ALA A 51 15.21 -0.15 -19.57
CA ALA A 51 16.35 0.31 -20.37
C ALA A 51 17.45 0.96 -19.51
N LEU A 52 17.08 1.80 -18.52
CA LEU A 52 18.04 2.38 -17.57
C LEU A 52 18.79 1.30 -16.76
N LEU A 53 18.08 0.29 -16.24
CA LEU A 53 18.68 -0.80 -15.48
C LEU A 53 19.55 -1.70 -16.37
N GLU A 54 19.16 -1.95 -17.62
CA GLU A 54 19.98 -2.67 -18.58
C GLU A 54 21.31 -1.97 -18.88
N GLU A 55 21.28 -0.65 -19.10
CA GLU A 55 22.50 0.13 -19.33
C GLU A 55 23.37 0.19 -18.05
N ALA A 56 22.75 0.29 -16.87
CA ALA A 56 23.45 0.19 -15.61
C ALA A 56 24.17 -1.16 -15.44
N ALA A 57 23.49 -2.27 -15.73
CA ALA A 57 24.09 -3.60 -15.70
C ALA A 57 25.27 -3.70 -16.69
N LEU A 58 25.11 -3.25 -17.93
CA LEU A 58 26.17 -3.26 -18.96
C LEU A 58 27.42 -2.47 -18.53
N GLN A 59 27.25 -1.41 -17.75
CA GLN A 59 28.36 -0.61 -17.20
C GLN A 59 28.86 -1.14 -15.83
N GLY A 60 28.36 -2.28 -15.38
CA GLY A 60 28.76 -2.91 -14.12
C GLY A 60 28.25 -2.21 -12.87
N VAL A 61 27.21 -1.36 -12.99
CA VAL A 61 26.57 -0.69 -11.86
C VAL A 61 25.54 -1.65 -11.24
N PRO A 62 25.73 -2.08 -9.98
CA PRO A 62 24.78 -2.94 -9.28
C PRO A 62 23.51 -2.17 -8.88
N ALA A 63 22.42 -2.88 -8.69
CA ALA A 63 21.13 -2.29 -8.36
C ALA A 63 20.33 -3.11 -7.33
N ILE A 64 19.70 -2.41 -6.39
CA ILE A 64 18.59 -2.93 -5.58
C ILE A 64 17.30 -2.41 -6.19
N ILE A 65 16.39 -3.33 -6.50
CA ILE A 65 15.18 -3.06 -7.28
C ILE A 65 13.98 -3.50 -6.42
N ILE A 66 13.13 -2.55 -6.04
CA ILE A 66 11.93 -2.81 -5.26
C ILE A 66 10.74 -2.88 -6.22
N ASP A 67 10.10 -4.05 -6.30
CA ASP A 67 9.05 -4.36 -7.27
C ASP A 67 7.75 -4.79 -6.57
N PRO A 68 6.85 -3.84 -6.25
CA PRO A 68 5.56 -4.15 -5.62
C PRO A 68 4.55 -4.80 -6.58
N LYS A 69 4.77 -4.75 -7.91
CA LYS A 69 3.79 -5.23 -8.91
C LYS A 69 4.23 -6.50 -9.65
N GLY A 70 5.51 -6.82 -9.65
CA GLY A 70 6.08 -7.99 -10.33
C GLY A 70 6.52 -7.72 -11.77
N ASP A 71 6.48 -6.47 -12.25
CA ASP A 71 6.82 -6.12 -13.64
C ASP A 71 8.33 -6.16 -13.91
N LEU A 72 9.17 -5.94 -12.89
CA LEU A 72 10.63 -5.86 -13.02
C LEU A 72 11.29 -7.23 -12.96
N THR A 73 10.55 -8.27 -12.59
CA THR A 73 10.97 -9.67 -12.74
C THR A 73 11.34 -10.01 -14.20
N ASN A 74 10.79 -9.27 -15.17
CA ASN A 74 11.13 -9.36 -16.59
C ASN A 74 12.61 -9.09 -16.89
N LEU A 75 13.36 -8.45 -15.98
CA LEU A 75 14.81 -8.26 -16.12
C LEU A 75 15.59 -9.57 -16.21
N LEU A 76 15.00 -10.71 -15.85
CA LEU A 76 15.63 -12.03 -15.96
C LEU A 76 15.40 -12.70 -17.33
N LEU A 77 14.50 -12.16 -18.17
CA LEU A 77 14.11 -12.74 -19.45
C LEU A 77 15.07 -12.35 -20.57
N HIS A 78 16.33 -12.77 -20.44
CA HIS A 78 17.38 -12.58 -21.43
C HIS A 78 17.33 -13.68 -22.48
N PHE A 79 16.97 -13.35 -23.73
CA PHE A 79 16.91 -14.31 -24.84
C PHE A 79 17.85 -13.91 -25.99
N PRO A 80 19.17 -14.16 -25.89
CA PRO A 80 20.12 -13.75 -26.92
C PRO A 80 19.90 -14.43 -28.29
N GLU A 81 19.39 -15.66 -28.29
CA GLU A 81 19.11 -16.42 -29.51
C GLU A 81 17.75 -16.09 -30.13
N LEU A 82 16.86 -15.43 -29.37
CA LEU A 82 15.51 -15.05 -29.78
C LEU A 82 14.72 -16.24 -30.40
N LEU A 83 14.83 -17.42 -29.79
CA LEU A 83 14.13 -18.62 -30.23
C LEU A 83 12.70 -18.60 -29.70
N PRO A 84 11.68 -19.02 -30.48
CA PRO A 84 10.29 -19.06 -30.01
C PRO A 84 10.13 -19.81 -28.67
N GLN A 85 10.86 -20.92 -28.48
CA GLN A 85 10.79 -21.73 -27.27
C GLN A 85 11.19 -20.95 -26.01
N ASP A 86 12.03 -19.92 -26.13
CA ASP A 86 12.44 -19.09 -24.99
C ASP A 86 11.28 -18.21 -24.50
N PHE A 87 10.42 -17.74 -25.41
CA PHE A 87 9.28 -16.87 -25.09
C PHE A 87 8.06 -17.65 -24.61
N GLN A 88 7.87 -18.87 -25.13
CA GLN A 88 6.69 -19.70 -24.94
C GLN A 88 6.20 -19.84 -23.49
N PRO A 89 7.06 -20.01 -22.46
CA PRO A 89 6.62 -20.17 -21.07
C PRO A 89 6.10 -18.87 -20.42
N TRP A 90 6.42 -17.71 -20.99
CA TRP A 90 6.22 -16.40 -20.37
C TRP A 90 5.08 -15.60 -21.01
N ILE A 91 4.47 -16.12 -22.07
CA ILE A 91 3.33 -15.48 -22.72
C ILE A 91 2.06 -15.83 -21.95
N ASP A 92 1.25 -14.81 -21.64
CA ASP A 92 -0.02 -14.96 -20.94
C ASP A 92 -0.98 -15.90 -21.72
N PRO A 93 -1.37 -17.05 -21.14
CA PRO A 93 -2.31 -17.98 -21.77
C PRO A 93 -3.67 -17.35 -22.13
N GLU A 94 -4.14 -16.37 -21.36
CA GLU A 94 -5.40 -15.67 -21.64
C GLU A 94 -5.27 -14.77 -22.87
N MET A 95 -4.10 -14.19 -23.11
CA MET A 95 -3.80 -13.42 -24.33
C MET A 95 -3.83 -14.33 -25.57
N ILE A 96 -3.24 -15.52 -25.46
CA ILE A 96 -3.23 -16.54 -26.53
C ILE A 96 -4.67 -16.96 -26.85
N ARG A 97 -5.46 -17.27 -25.82
CA ARG A 97 -6.87 -17.67 -25.95
C ARG A 97 -7.72 -16.59 -26.61
N ARG A 98 -7.55 -15.32 -26.21
CA ARG A 98 -8.28 -14.19 -26.81
C ARG A 98 -7.90 -13.93 -28.27
N ALA A 99 -6.63 -14.15 -28.62
CA ALA A 99 -6.15 -14.01 -29.98
C ALA A 99 -6.53 -15.18 -30.89
N GLY A 100 -7.05 -16.29 -30.33
CA GLY A 100 -7.41 -17.50 -31.08
C GLY A 100 -6.21 -18.20 -31.72
N LYS A 101 -5.01 -18.02 -31.15
CA LYS A 101 -3.76 -18.59 -31.65
C LYS A 101 -3.35 -19.83 -30.85
N SER A 102 -2.53 -20.68 -31.45
CA SER A 102 -1.80 -21.72 -30.71
C SER A 102 -0.67 -21.12 -29.86
N GLN A 103 -0.16 -21.88 -28.90
CA GLN A 103 0.94 -21.42 -28.04
C GLN A 103 2.24 -21.26 -28.84
N GLU A 104 2.47 -22.13 -29.81
CA GLU A 104 3.61 -22.10 -30.72
C GLU A 104 3.58 -20.89 -31.65
N GLU A 105 2.42 -20.56 -32.22
CA GLU A 105 2.24 -19.37 -33.05
C GLU A 105 2.46 -18.08 -32.25
N ALA A 106 1.90 -17.99 -31.05
CA ALA A 106 2.09 -16.82 -30.18
C ALA A 106 3.57 -16.64 -29.79
N ALA A 107 4.27 -17.73 -29.53
CA ALA A 107 5.71 -17.73 -29.23
C ALA A 107 6.55 -17.29 -30.44
N ALA A 108 6.22 -17.77 -31.65
CA ALA A 108 6.89 -17.36 -32.87
C ALA A 108 6.65 -15.86 -33.17
N ASP A 109 5.43 -15.38 -32.98
CA ASP A 109 5.08 -13.98 -33.13
C ASP A 109 5.83 -13.09 -32.14
N ALA A 110 5.90 -13.49 -30.87
CA ALA A 110 6.66 -12.76 -29.85
C ALA A 110 8.14 -12.69 -30.19
N ALA A 111 8.75 -13.81 -30.59
CA ALA A 111 10.15 -13.87 -30.99
C ALA A 111 10.45 -13.00 -32.22
N ASN A 112 9.59 -13.03 -33.23
CA ASN A 112 9.71 -12.19 -34.43
C ASN A 112 9.55 -10.70 -34.09
N ALA A 113 8.53 -10.34 -33.30
CA ALA A 113 8.31 -8.97 -32.86
C ALA A 113 9.50 -8.42 -32.05
N TRP A 114 10.09 -9.23 -31.17
CA TRP A 114 11.27 -8.83 -30.42
C TRP A 114 12.51 -8.69 -31.32
N ARG A 115 12.70 -9.60 -32.26
CA ARG A 115 13.80 -9.55 -33.24
C ARG A 115 13.74 -8.30 -34.11
N ASP A 116 12.56 -7.98 -34.64
CA ASP A 116 12.36 -6.80 -35.47
C ASP A 116 12.53 -5.51 -34.65
N GLY A 117 11.97 -5.49 -33.44
CA GLY A 117 12.13 -4.39 -32.49
C GLY A 117 13.59 -4.13 -32.16
N LEU A 118 14.37 -5.14 -31.78
CA LEU A 118 15.80 -4.99 -31.47
C LEU A 118 16.61 -4.54 -32.70
N LYS A 119 16.28 -5.08 -33.89
CA LYS A 119 16.94 -4.73 -35.15
C LYS A 119 16.73 -3.27 -35.53
N GLU A 120 15.54 -2.71 -35.33
CA GLU A 120 15.24 -1.29 -35.59
C GLU A 120 16.15 -0.34 -34.79
N TRP A 121 16.57 -0.78 -33.60
CA TRP A 121 17.42 -0.02 -32.68
C TRP A 121 18.90 -0.41 -32.75
N GLY A 122 19.29 -1.26 -33.70
CA GLY A 122 20.68 -1.70 -33.88
C GLY A 122 21.21 -2.58 -32.75
N ILE A 123 20.32 -3.24 -32.00
CA ILE A 123 20.69 -4.12 -30.90
C ILE A 123 20.81 -5.55 -31.43
N GLY A 124 22.04 -6.06 -31.49
CA GLY A 124 22.34 -7.42 -31.93
C GLY A 124 22.54 -8.41 -30.78
N ARG A 125 22.70 -9.68 -31.15
CA ARG A 125 22.97 -10.80 -30.23
C ARG A 125 24.15 -10.54 -29.29
N GLU A 126 25.23 -9.93 -29.78
CA GLU A 126 26.42 -9.63 -28.97
C GLU A 126 26.09 -8.74 -27.76
N ARG A 127 25.25 -7.72 -27.94
CA ARG A 127 24.83 -6.82 -26.84
C ARG A 127 23.89 -7.52 -25.86
N LEU A 128 23.01 -8.40 -26.34
CA LEU A 128 22.15 -9.23 -25.49
C LEU A 128 22.98 -10.21 -24.63
N LEU A 129 23.99 -10.85 -25.24
CA LEU A 129 24.93 -11.71 -24.52
C LEU A 129 25.77 -10.91 -23.52
N ALA A 130 26.19 -9.70 -23.88
CA ALA A 130 26.90 -8.81 -22.96
C ALA A 130 26.02 -8.50 -21.74
N LEU A 131 24.76 -8.12 -21.95
CA LEU A 131 23.81 -7.83 -20.86
C LEU A 131 23.61 -9.05 -19.95
N GLN A 132 23.33 -10.23 -20.54
CA GLN A 132 23.13 -11.48 -19.79
C GLN A 132 24.33 -11.81 -18.89
N ASN A 133 25.54 -11.45 -19.33
CA ASN A 133 26.77 -11.73 -18.59
C ASN A 133 27.23 -10.58 -17.69
N ALA A 134 26.70 -9.36 -17.86
CA ALA A 134 27.23 -8.15 -17.22
C ALA A 134 27.00 -8.13 -15.70
N ALA A 135 25.84 -8.59 -15.24
CA ALA A 135 25.49 -8.70 -13.82
C ALA A 135 24.93 -10.09 -13.50
N GLN A 136 24.89 -10.44 -12.22
CA GLN A 136 24.04 -11.54 -11.75
C GLN A 136 22.66 -10.98 -11.40
N PHE A 137 21.61 -11.60 -11.93
CA PHE A 137 20.22 -11.23 -11.64
C PHE A 137 19.63 -12.25 -10.67
N ALA A 138 18.87 -11.78 -9.68
CA ALA A 138 18.22 -12.64 -8.70
C ALA A 138 16.92 -12.02 -8.19
N ILE A 139 15.88 -12.85 -8.05
CA ILE A 139 14.62 -12.45 -7.43
C ILE A 139 14.58 -12.94 -5.98
N TYR A 140 14.42 -11.98 -5.08
CA TYR A 140 14.24 -12.15 -3.65
C TYR A 140 12.76 -12.01 -3.29
N THR A 141 12.27 -12.90 -2.42
CA THR A 141 10.88 -12.95 -1.98
C THR A 141 10.81 -12.93 -0.45
N PRO A 142 10.78 -11.76 0.20
CA PRO A 142 10.59 -11.70 1.66
C PRO A 142 9.27 -12.36 2.06
N GLY A 143 9.28 -13.14 3.15
CA GLY A 143 8.11 -13.85 3.64
C GLY A 143 7.61 -15.01 2.76
N SER A 144 8.35 -15.42 1.74
CA SER A 144 7.96 -16.48 0.81
C SER A 144 9.19 -17.27 0.35
N ASP A 145 9.00 -18.56 0.08
CA ASP A 145 10.01 -19.48 -0.44
C ASP A 145 9.99 -19.61 -1.97
N ALA A 146 9.16 -18.82 -2.67
CA ALA A 146 9.02 -18.88 -4.11
C ALA A 146 10.27 -18.40 -4.87
N GLY A 147 10.99 -17.41 -4.32
CA GLY A 147 12.29 -16.93 -4.81
C GLY A 147 13.39 -17.22 -3.81
N ILE A 148 14.38 -16.32 -3.72
CA ILE A 148 15.36 -16.38 -2.64
C ILE A 148 14.72 -15.77 -1.38
N PRO A 149 14.48 -16.54 -0.31
CA PRO A 149 13.90 -16.00 0.91
C PRO A 149 14.88 -15.03 1.58
N VAL A 150 14.33 -14.02 2.24
CA VAL A 150 15.09 -12.96 2.92
C VAL A 150 14.80 -13.03 4.41
N SER A 151 15.86 -13.20 5.21
CA SER A 151 15.76 -13.18 6.66
C SER A 151 15.74 -11.75 7.16
N VAL A 152 14.59 -11.33 7.67
CA VAL A 152 14.40 -9.96 8.19
C VAL A 152 14.85 -9.84 9.64
N LEU A 153 14.87 -10.93 10.41
CA LEU A 153 15.37 -10.92 11.78
C LEU A 153 16.89 -10.69 11.89
N SER A 154 17.64 -11.00 10.83
CA SER A 154 19.07 -10.64 10.75
C SER A 154 19.32 -9.12 10.79
N SER A 155 18.30 -8.30 10.48
CA SER A 155 18.42 -6.84 10.47
C SER A 155 18.39 -6.18 11.87
N LEU A 156 18.02 -6.94 12.91
CA LEU A 156 17.99 -6.50 14.31
C LEU A 156 19.38 -6.54 14.99
N ALA A 157 20.33 -7.23 14.37
CA ALA A 157 21.72 -7.31 14.82
C ALA A 157 22.38 -5.92 14.90
N ALA A 158 23.38 -5.82 15.78
CA ALA A 158 24.14 -4.59 15.93
C ALA A 158 24.88 -4.28 14.61
N PRO A 159 24.79 -3.06 14.06
CA PRO A 159 25.52 -2.71 12.85
C PRO A 159 27.04 -2.72 13.10
N ASP A 160 27.83 -3.03 12.06
CA ASP A 160 29.30 -2.87 12.08
C ASP A 160 29.70 -1.38 12.00
N LEU A 161 29.24 -0.58 12.96
CA LEU A 161 29.51 0.83 13.11
C LEU A 161 29.87 1.10 14.57
N ASP A 162 30.94 1.84 14.79
CA ASP A 162 31.33 2.28 16.12
C ASP A 162 30.28 3.23 16.72
N TRP A 163 29.84 2.97 17.95
CA TRP A 163 28.78 3.72 18.61
C TRP A 163 29.20 5.16 18.91
N GLU A 164 30.42 5.38 19.40
CA GLU A 164 30.87 6.71 19.84
C GLU A 164 30.87 7.73 18.69
N SER A 165 31.32 7.29 17.51
CA SER A 165 31.38 8.14 16.32
C SER A 165 30.07 8.23 15.54
N ASN A 166 29.12 7.30 15.72
CA ASN A 166 27.91 7.19 14.89
C ASN A 166 26.59 7.14 15.69
N ALA A 167 26.59 7.56 16.96
CA ALA A 167 25.43 7.45 17.86
C ALA A 167 24.13 8.05 17.27
N GLU A 168 24.20 9.19 16.58
CA GLU A 168 23.02 9.82 15.95
C GLU A 168 22.41 8.92 14.86
N VAL A 169 23.25 8.41 13.96
CA VAL A 169 22.84 7.51 12.87
C VAL A 169 22.27 6.21 13.41
N LEU A 170 22.90 5.64 14.44
CA LEU A 170 22.45 4.41 15.07
C LEU A 170 21.10 4.61 15.76
N ARG A 171 20.90 5.70 16.48
CA ARG A 171 19.60 6.05 17.08
C ARG A 171 18.50 6.26 16.04
N GLU A 172 18.81 6.90 14.91
CA GLU A 172 17.85 7.04 13.81
C GLU A 172 17.47 5.68 13.19
N ARG A 173 18.46 4.78 13.03
CA ARG A 173 18.22 3.41 12.57
C ARG A 173 17.37 2.62 13.55
N ILE A 174 17.65 2.73 14.85
CA ILE A 174 16.85 2.12 15.91
C ILE A 174 15.41 2.63 15.81
N SER A 175 15.22 3.95 15.74
CA SER A 175 13.90 4.56 15.62
C SER A 175 13.12 4.03 14.42
N SER A 176 13.76 3.95 13.25
CA SER A 176 13.14 3.44 12.02
C SER A 176 12.79 1.95 12.12
N THR A 177 13.67 1.15 12.73
CA THR A 177 13.48 -0.29 12.94
C THR A 177 12.33 -0.57 13.91
N VAL A 178 12.28 0.15 15.04
CA VAL A 178 11.23 0.04 16.04
C VAL A 178 9.88 0.48 15.47
N THR A 179 9.82 1.58 14.72
CA THR A 179 8.58 2.02 14.07
C THR A 179 8.08 0.98 13.06
N ALA A 180 8.98 0.39 12.27
CA ALA A 180 8.61 -0.68 11.35
C ALA A 180 8.05 -1.90 12.10
N LEU A 181 8.74 -2.34 13.16
CA LEU A 181 8.33 -3.49 13.97
C LEU A 181 6.97 -3.27 14.65
N LEU A 182 6.73 -2.07 15.18
CA LEU A 182 5.46 -1.74 15.82
C LEU A 182 4.31 -1.65 14.79
N GLY A 183 4.58 -1.11 13.59
CA GLY A 183 3.62 -1.14 12.48
C GLY A 183 3.19 -2.56 12.10
N LEU A 184 4.11 -3.52 12.17
CA LEU A 184 3.83 -4.93 11.86
C LEU A 184 2.90 -5.61 12.89
N VAL A 185 3.00 -5.25 14.19
CA VAL A 185 2.05 -5.74 15.22
C VAL A 185 0.70 -4.99 15.18
N GLY A 186 0.50 -4.09 14.21
CA GLY A 186 -0.74 -3.33 14.04
C GLY A 186 -0.79 -2.02 14.83
N ILE A 187 0.32 -1.60 15.44
CA ILE A 187 0.43 -0.30 16.10
C ILE A 187 0.92 0.71 15.05
N ASN A 188 -0.01 1.49 14.50
CA ASN A 188 0.27 2.48 13.46
C ASN A 188 0.23 3.92 14.02
N ASP A 189 0.66 4.91 13.21
CA ASP A 189 0.64 6.34 13.55
C ASP A 189 1.37 6.69 14.87
N ILE A 190 2.52 6.05 15.06
CA ILE A 190 3.32 6.18 16.27
C ILE A 190 4.13 7.46 16.23
N ASP A 191 4.04 8.25 17.30
CA ASP A 191 5.01 9.29 17.61
C ASP A 191 6.18 8.68 18.41
N PRO A 192 7.40 8.59 17.83
CA PRO A 192 8.58 8.03 18.49
C PRO A 192 8.92 8.67 19.85
N ILE A 193 8.49 9.91 20.06
CA ILE A 193 8.81 10.69 21.27
C ILE A 193 7.75 10.51 22.36
N ARG A 194 6.54 10.06 22.01
CA ARG A 194 5.41 9.95 22.94
C ARG A 194 4.97 8.51 23.21
N SER A 195 5.17 7.60 22.27
CA SER A 195 4.77 6.20 22.43
C SER A 195 5.65 5.51 23.47
N ARG A 196 5.00 4.95 24.50
CA ARG A 196 5.67 4.19 25.57
C ARG A 196 6.33 2.93 25.00
N GLU A 197 5.66 2.30 24.04
CA GLU A 197 6.12 1.13 23.29
C GLU A 197 7.40 1.45 22.52
N HIS A 198 7.38 2.55 21.75
CA HIS A 198 8.52 2.98 20.95
C HIS A 198 9.73 3.35 21.83
N ILE A 199 9.50 4.14 22.89
CA ILE A 199 10.55 4.55 23.82
C ILE A 199 11.20 3.33 24.48
N LEU A 200 10.40 2.38 24.97
CA LEU A 200 10.92 1.18 25.61
C LEU A 200 11.78 0.36 24.66
N LEU A 201 11.25 0.01 23.48
CA LEU A 201 11.97 -0.82 22.51
C LEU A 201 13.24 -0.12 22.02
N SER A 202 13.17 1.19 21.75
CA SER A 202 14.34 1.96 21.33
C SER A 202 15.47 1.95 22.37
N ASN A 203 15.15 2.06 23.66
CA ASN A 203 16.15 1.97 24.72
C ASN A 203 16.74 0.55 24.86
N ILE A 204 15.95 -0.50 24.62
CA ILE A 204 16.45 -1.89 24.62
C ILE A 204 17.47 -2.09 23.49
N PHE A 205 17.15 -1.60 22.27
CA PHE A 205 18.07 -1.61 21.14
C PHE A 205 19.34 -0.81 21.43
N GLU A 206 19.21 0.43 21.92
CA GLU A 206 20.34 1.30 22.22
C GLU A 206 21.28 0.68 23.26
N THR A 207 20.74 0.06 24.30
CA THR A 207 21.54 -0.65 25.32
C THR A 207 22.35 -1.79 24.70
N HIS A 208 21.73 -2.63 23.86
CA HIS A 208 22.43 -3.76 23.24
C HIS A 208 23.47 -3.30 22.21
N TRP A 209 23.09 -2.37 21.33
CA TRP A 209 23.96 -1.90 20.26
C TRP A 209 25.14 -1.07 20.77
N SER A 210 24.96 -0.27 21.83
CA SER A 210 26.07 0.45 22.46
C SER A 210 27.09 -0.46 23.15
N GLU A 211 26.67 -1.66 23.56
CA GLU A 211 27.54 -2.71 24.10
C GLU A 211 28.13 -3.63 23.02
N GLY A 212 27.81 -3.41 21.74
CA GLY A 212 28.22 -4.26 20.62
C GLY A 212 27.59 -5.66 20.66
N LYS A 213 26.43 -5.81 21.31
CA LYS A 213 25.68 -7.06 21.39
C LYS A 213 24.56 -7.07 20.37
N ASP A 214 24.43 -8.18 19.66
CA ASP A 214 23.29 -8.43 18.79
C ASP A 214 22.00 -8.57 19.60
N LEU A 215 20.90 -8.12 19.00
CA LEU A 215 19.56 -8.32 19.54
C LEU A 215 18.77 -9.18 18.56
N ASP A 216 18.21 -10.28 19.04
CA ASP A 216 17.24 -11.07 18.29
C ASP A 216 15.81 -10.79 18.80
N LEU A 217 14.80 -11.27 18.05
CA LEU A 217 13.41 -11.03 18.41
C LEU A 217 13.02 -11.72 19.72
N THR A 218 13.63 -12.86 20.05
CA THR A 218 13.36 -13.59 21.29
C THR A 218 13.87 -12.81 22.50
N GLU A 219 15.10 -12.31 22.44
CA GLU A 219 15.67 -11.45 23.46
C GLU A 219 14.91 -10.13 23.57
N LEU A 220 14.49 -9.52 22.45
CA LEU A 220 13.64 -8.32 22.46
C LEU A 220 12.31 -8.56 23.22
N ILE A 221 11.66 -9.71 23.00
CA ILE A 221 10.43 -10.08 23.72
C ILE A 221 10.70 -10.25 25.22
N LEU A 222 11.80 -10.89 25.60
CA LEU A 222 12.19 -11.08 27.00
C LEU A 222 12.52 -9.75 27.68
N GLN A 223 13.33 -8.91 27.04
CA GLN A 223 13.70 -7.58 27.52
C GLN A 223 12.50 -6.64 27.57
N THR A 224 11.48 -6.82 26.71
CA THR A 224 10.23 -6.05 26.82
C THR A 224 9.50 -6.37 28.15
N GLN A 225 9.48 -7.66 28.53
CA GLN A 225 8.90 -8.11 29.80
C GLN A 225 9.75 -7.76 31.02
N SER A 226 11.08 -7.74 30.87
CA SER A 226 12.02 -7.44 31.96
C SER A 226 13.25 -6.74 31.41
N PRO A 227 13.21 -5.41 31.23
CA PRO A 227 14.34 -4.65 30.72
C PRO A 227 15.53 -4.74 31.67
N SER A 228 16.73 -4.78 31.11
CA SER A 228 18.00 -4.77 31.85
C SER A 228 18.26 -3.48 32.65
N PHE A 229 17.54 -2.39 32.35
CA PHE A 229 17.62 -1.11 33.05
C PHE A 229 16.41 -0.86 33.96
N SER A 230 16.62 -0.20 35.09
CA SER A 230 15.57 0.05 36.10
C SER A 230 14.75 1.32 35.85
N ASN A 231 15.30 2.29 35.12
CA ASN A 231 14.68 3.59 34.88
C ASN A 231 14.65 3.93 33.38
N LEU A 232 13.58 4.61 32.93
CA LEU A 232 13.49 5.28 31.64
C LEU A 232 13.41 6.78 31.87
N GLY A 233 14.47 7.49 31.51
CA GLY A 233 14.63 8.89 31.88
C GLY A 233 14.63 9.05 33.41
N ALA A 234 13.76 9.92 33.92
CA ALA A 234 13.65 10.21 35.35
C ALA A 234 12.75 9.23 36.14
N PHE A 235 12.02 8.35 35.46
CA PHE A 235 11.01 7.49 36.09
C PHE A 235 11.45 6.02 36.09
N PRO A 236 11.10 5.23 37.14
CA PRO A 236 11.22 3.79 37.09
C PRO A 236 10.43 3.19 35.92
N VAL A 237 10.94 2.13 35.31
CA VAL A 237 10.30 1.47 34.16
C VAL A 237 8.84 1.11 34.46
N ASP A 238 8.57 0.50 35.62
CA ASP A 238 7.22 0.07 36.01
C ASP A 238 6.25 1.25 36.20
N THR A 239 6.76 2.44 36.50
CA THR A 239 5.94 3.65 36.62
C THR A 239 5.63 4.24 35.25
N PHE A 240 6.63 4.26 34.35
CA PHE A 240 6.47 4.78 32.98
C PHE A 240 5.64 3.85 32.10
N PHE A 241 5.92 2.54 32.16
CA PHE A 241 5.25 1.51 31.38
C PHE A 241 4.98 0.27 32.27
N PRO A 242 3.75 0.17 32.83
CA PRO A 242 3.39 -0.88 33.77
C PRO A 242 3.62 -2.30 33.23
N GLN A 243 3.96 -3.23 34.12
CA GLN A 243 4.26 -4.63 33.76
C GLN A 243 3.14 -5.31 32.96
N LYS A 244 1.87 -5.00 33.27
CA LYS A 244 0.71 -5.53 32.52
C LYS A 244 0.76 -5.09 31.05
N ASP A 245 0.89 -3.79 30.81
CA ASP A 245 0.91 -3.24 29.45
C ASP A 245 2.18 -3.72 28.69
N ARG A 246 3.33 -3.85 29.38
CA ARG A 246 4.55 -4.45 28.81
C ARG A 246 4.35 -5.91 28.41
N MET A 247 3.60 -6.68 29.20
CA MET A 247 3.24 -8.05 28.87
C MET A 247 2.33 -8.11 27.65
N GLU A 248 1.37 -7.20 27.51
CA GLU A 248 0.53 -7.09 26.32
C GLU A 248 1.37 -6.81 25.05
N LEU A 249 2.34 -5.89 25.12
CA LEU A 249 3.28 -5.64 24.02
C LEU A 249 4.15 -6.88 23.70
N ALA A 250 4.66 -7.55 24.73
CA ALA A 250 5.46 -8.76 24.54
C ALA A 250 4.66 -9.90 23.90
N ILE A 251 3.37 -10.05 24.26
CA ILE A 251 2.44 -10.99 23.61
C ILE A 251 2.22 -10.60 22.15
N ALA A 252 2.02 -9.32 21.85
CA ALA A 252 1.87 -8.86 20.47
C ALA A 252 3.11 -9.18 19.61
N LEU A 253 4.31 -8.91 20.12
CA LEU A 253 5.58 -9.27 19.46
C LEU A 253 5.74 -10.80 19.33
N ASN A 254 5.35 -11.58 20.35
CA ASN A 254 5.39 -13.03 20.30
C ASN A 254 4.39 -13.62 19.30
N ASN A 255 3.24 -12.99 19.11
CA ASN A 255 2.26 -13.44 18.11
C ASN A 255 2.84 -13.41 16.69
N ILE A 256 3.75 -12.47 16.39
CA ILE A 256 4.52 -12.49 15.13
C ILE A 256 5.38 -13.76 15.06
N LEU A 257 6.14 -14.06 16.11
CA LEU A 257 7.03 -15.23 16.14
C LEU A 257 6.26 -16.58 16.08
N ALA A 258 5.10 -16.62 16.72
CA ALA A 258 4.23 -17.81 16.77
C ALA A 258 3.39 -17.99 15.49
N ALA A 259 3.22 -16.94 14.68
CA ALA A 259 2.47 -17.03 13.43
C ALA A 259 3.22 -17.90 12.42
N PRO A 260 2.62 -18.99 11.91
CA PRO A 260 3.25 -19.85 10.90
C PRO A 260 3.69 -19.09 9.65
N ALA A 261 2.93 -18.05 9.27
CA ALA A 261 3.24 -17.17 8.13
C ALA A 261 4.55 -16.37 8.33
N PHE A 262 5.01 -16.17 9.56
CA PHE A 262 6.24 -15.43 9.84
C PHE A 262 7.50 -16.32 9.87
N GLY A 263 7.36 -17.65 9.86
CA GLY A 263 8.50 -18.58 9.83
C GLY A 263 9.44 -18.32 8.64
N THR A 264 8.87 -18.04 7.47
CA THR A 264 9.59 -17.71 6.23
C THR A 264 10.34 -16.37 6.28
N TRP A 265 10.04 -15.50 7.24
CA TRP A 265 10.76 -14.23 7.45
C TRP A 265 12.00 -14.39 8.32
N ARG A 266 12.15 -15.53 9.00
CA ARG A 266 13.31 -15.87 9.83
C ARG A 266 14.41 -16.53 9.02
N GLU A 267 14.01 -17.34 8.06
CA GLU A 267 14.90 -18.12 7.21
C GLU A 267 15.26 -17.35 5.93
N GLY A 268 16.46 -17.62 5.39
CA GLY A 268 16.90 -17.05 4.12
C GLY A 268 18.17 -16.23 4.20
N GLU A 269 18.46 -15.52 3.11
CA GLU A 269 19.65 -14.67 3.01
C GLU A 269 19.47 -13.43 3.91
N SER A 270 20.51 -13.08 4.66
CA SER A 270 20.52 -11.89 5.50
C SER A 270 20.38 -10.61 4.66
N LEU A 271 19.81 -9.55 5.24
CA LEU A 271 19.67 -8.25 4.59
C LEU A 271 21.01 -7.46 4.55
N ASN A 272 22.08 -8.10 4.08
CA ASN A 272 23.39 -7.48 3.92
C ASN A 272 23.48 -6.84 2.52
N ILE A 273 23.44 -5.51 2.50
CA ILE A 273 23.41 -4.73 1.25
C ILE A 273 24.64 -4.95 0.37
N GLN A 274 25.82 -5.18 0.96
CA GLN A 274 27.04 -5.45 0.20
C GLN A 274 26.90 -6.75 -0.62
N ASN A 275 26.37 -7.81 -0.01
CA ASN A 275 26.16 -9.11 -0.68
C ASN A 275 24.97 -9.08 -1.67
N LEU A 276 24.02 -8.16 -1.47
CA LEU A 276 22.92 -7.92 -2.40
C LEU A 276 23.35 -7.10 -3.61
N LEU A 277 24.39 -6.26 -3.50
CA LEU A 277 24.93 -5.48 -4.60
C LEU A 277 26.06 -6.20 -5.34
N PHE A 278 26.81 -7.07 -4.65
CA PHE A 278 27.95 -7.78 -5.24
C PHE A 278 27.96 -9.24 -4.81
N THR A 279 28.35 -10.10 -5.75
CA THR A 279 28.73 -11.49 -5.46
C THR A 279 30.02 -11.55 -4.63
N SER A 280 30.31 -12.73 -4.06
CA SER A 280 31.57 -12.98 -3.36
C SER A 280 32.81 -12.85 -4.26
N ASP A 281 32.68 -13.06 -5.57
CA ASP A 281 33.72 -12.82 -6.58
C ASP A 281 33.78 -11.36 -7.09
N GLY A 282 32.93 -10.47 -6.55
CA GLY A 282 32.93 -9.04 -6.87
C GLY A 282 32.15 -8.65 -8.13
N LYS A 283 31.51 -9.63 -8.81
CA LYS A 283 30.58 -9.37 -9.92
C LYS A 283 29.35 -8.59 -9.41
N PRO A 284 28.91 -7.53 -10.12
CA PRO A 284 27.74 -6.75 -9.72
C PRO A 284 26.45 -7.57 -9.81
N ARG A 285 25.50 -7.23 -8.93
CA ARG A 285 24.18 -7.87 -8.84
C ARG A 285 23.06 -6.87 -9.08
N HIS A 286 22.02 -7.36 -9.74
CA HIS A 286 20.72 -6.73 -9.82
C HIS A 286 19.75 -7.57 -9.00
N SER A 287 19.49 -7.11 -7.77
CA SER A 287 18.69 -7.80 -6.78
C SER A 287 17.27 -7.26 -6.78
N ILE A 288 16.33 -8.06 -7.28
CA ILE A 288 14.92 -7.70 -7.44
C ILE A 288 14.11 -8.24 -6.26
N PHE A 289 13.56 -7.35 -5.44
CA PHE A 289 12.66 -7.69 -4.36
C PHE A 289 11.22 -7.69 -4.88
N TYR A 290 10.68 -8.89 -5.09
CA TYR A 290 9.29 -9.09 -5.49
C TYR A 290 8.38 -9.02 -4.26
N LEU A 291 7.45 -8.07 -4.24
CA LEU A 291 6.59 -7.81 -3.07
C LEU A 291 5.08 -7.90 -3.34
N ALA A 292 4.68 -8.38 -4.52
CA ALA A 292 3.27 -8.41 -4.91
C ALA A 292 2.43 -9.42 -4.10
N HIS A 293 3.07 -10.40 -3.45
CA HIS A 293 2.39 -11.38 -2.57
C HIS A 293 2.18 -10.88 -1.14
N LEU A 294 2.82 -9.78 -0.74
CA LEU A 294 2.73 -9.24 0.61
C LEU A 294 1.51 -8.33 0.77
N SER A 295 0.90 -8.35 1.96
CA SER A 295 -0.07 -7.33 2.38
C SER A 295 0.60 -5.95 2.48
N ASP A 296 -0.18 -4.88 2.47
CA ASP A 296 0.39 -3.51 2.49
C ASP A 296 1.20 -3.23 3.77
N GLY A 297 0.79 -3.77 4.91
CA GLY A 297 1.53 -3.67 6.17
C GLY A 297 2.89 -4.40 6.12
N GLU A 298 2.90 -5.66 5.67
CA GLU A 298 4.14 -6.44 5.50
C GLU A 298 5.07 -5.81 4.46
N ARG A 299 4.49 -5.26 3.39
CA ARG A 299 5.23 -4.58 2.33
C ARG A 299 5.89 -3.31 2.85
N MET A 300 5.17 -2.49 3.60
CA MET A 300 5.71 -1.28 4.24
C MET A 300 6.81 -1.62 5.25
N PHE A 301 6.59 -2.65 6.07
CA PHE A 301 7.56 -3.15 7.02
C PHE A 301 8.87 -3.55 6.33
N PHE A 302 8.80 -4.43 5.33
CA PHE A 302 9.97 -4.89 4.60
C PHE A 302 10.72 -3.75 3.91
N VAL A 303 9.99 -2.89 3.18
CA VAL A 303 10.60 -1.75 2.48
C VAL A 303 11.31 -0.82 3.45
N THR A 304 10.72 -0.51 4.60
CA THR A 304 11.35 0.36 5.61
C THR A 304 12.66 -0.22 6.13
N LEU A 305 12.72 -1.53 6.37
CA LEU A 305 13.94 -2.21 6.81
C LEU A 305 15.00 -2.25 5.71
N LEU A 306 14.61 -2.55 4.47
CA LEU A 306 15.52 -2.52 3.32
C LEU A 306 16.12 -1.12 3.13
N LEU A 307 15.30 -0.07 3.18
CA LEU A 307 15.77 1.32 3.06
C LEU A 307 16.73 1.70 4.19
N SER A 308 16.44 1.27 5.43
CA SER A 308 17.31 1.52 6.59
C SER A 308 18.65 0.79 6.46
N ALA A 309 18.64 -0.43 5.94
CA ALA A 309 19.86 -1.19 5.66
C ALA A 309 20.70 -0.54 4.55
N VAL A 310 20.06 -0.09 3.46
CA VAL A 310 20.72 0.65 2.37
C VAL A 310 21.32 1.96 2.88
N GLU A 311 20.58 2.71 3.70
CA GLU A 311 21.08 3.94 4.32
C GLU A 311 22.31 3.69 5.21
N THR A 312 22.30 2.62 6.01
CA THR A 312 23.46 2.25 6.83
C THR A 312 24.66 1.92 5.94
N TRP A 313 24.48 1.04 4.95
CA TRP A 313 25.55 0.66 4.03
C TRP A 313 26.11 1.87 3.29
N MET A 314 25.24 2.78 2.84
CA MET A 314 25.63 4.02 2.16
C MET A 314 26.57 4.86 3.03
N ARG A 315 26.32 4.96 4.34
CA ARG A 315 27.17 5.76 5.24
C ARG A 315 28.54 5.14 5.53
N THR A 316 28.71 3.83 5.33
CA THR A 316 30.03 3.18 5.43
C THR A 316 30.89 3.39 4.19
N GLN A 317 30.32 3.95 3.12
CA GLN A 317 31.01 4.18 1.87
C GLN A 317 31.87 5.44 1.92
N SER A 318 33.02 5.38 1.23
CA SER A 318 33.81 6.58 0.92
C SER A 318 33.06 7.48 -0.06
N GLY A 319 33.25 8.79 0.08
CA GLY A 319 32.67 9.78 -0.83
C GLY A 319 33.06 9.53 -2.28
N SER A 320 32.11 9.74 -3.21
CA SER A 320 32.31 9.48 -4.63
C SER A 320 31.51 10.46 -5.49
N THR A 321 32.10 10.88 -6.61
CA THR A 321 31.44 11.71 -7.63
C THR A 321 30.86 10.87 -8.77
N SER A 322 31.15 9.58 -8.80
CA SER A 322 30.65 8.63 -9.81
C SER A 322 29.53 7.77 -9.24
N LEU A 323 28.65 7.28 -10.11
CA LEU A 323 27.60 6.34 -9.72
C LEU A 323 28.21 4.99 -9.30
N ARG A 324 28.00 4.60 -8.03
CA ARG A 324 28.46 3.35 -7.42
C ARG A 324 27.40 2.27 -7.45
N ALA A 325 26.16 2.62 -7.18
CA ALA A 325 25.03 1.70 -7.10
C ALA A 325 23.72 2.44 -7.34
N MET A 326 22.69 1.69 -7.70
CA MET A 326 21.33 2.20 -7.86
C MET A 326 20.36 1.60 -6.85
N LEU A 327 19.50 2.44 -6.30
CA LEU A 327 18.26 2.03 -5.63
C LEU A 327 17.09 2.40 -6.53
N TYR A 328 16.45 1.39 -7.12
CA TYR A 328 15.26 1.55 -7.93
C TYR A 328 14.02 1.16 -7.15
N MET A 329 12.97 1.95 -7.26
CA MET A 329 11.68 1.64 -6.68
C MET A 329 10.56 1.90 -7.68
N ASP A 330 9.85 0.83 -8.04
CA ASP A 330 8.63 0.97 -8.83
C ASP A 330 7.43 1.29 -7.94
N GLU A 331 6.53 2.12 -8.45
CA GLU A 331 5.32 2.59 -7.78
C GLU A 331 5.58 3.11 -6.34
N ILE A 332 6.12 4.33 -6.24
CA ILE A 332 6.42 4.98 -4.95
C ILE A 332 5.18 5.35 -4.11
N TYR A 333 3.97 5.19 -4.66
CA TYR A 333 2.71 5.52 -4.00
C TYR A 333 2.62 4.90 -2.60
N GLY A 334 2.27 5.73 -1.60
CA GLY A 334 2.14 5.31 -0.20
C GLY A 334 3.46 5.27 0.59
N TYR A 335 4.63 5.24 -0.06
CA TYR A 335 5.94 5.22 0.60
C TYR A 335 6.56 6.60 0.80
N LEU A 336 6.30 7.51 -0.14
CA LEU A 336 6.78 8.90 -0.08
C LEU A 336 5.65 9.92 -0.29
N PRO A 337 4.50 9.79 0.42
CA PRO A 337 3.35 10.66 0.20
C PRO A 337 3.65 12.10 0.64
N PRO A 338 2.96 13.11 0.07
CA PRO A 338 3.21 14.52 0.39
C PRO A 338 2.82 14.91 1.82
N THR A 339 1.71 14.37 2.35
CA THR A 339 1.14 14.77 3.64
C THR A 339 1.40 13.75 4.75
N ALA A 340 1.16 12.47 4.50
CA ALA A 340 1.37 11.42 5.48
C ALA A 340 2.87 11.19 5.78
N VAL A 341 3.15 10.59 6.94
CA VAL A 341 4.51 10.29 7.41
C VAL A 341 4.67 8.79 7.67
N PRO A 342 4.60 7.94 6.63
CA PRO A 342 4.83 6.52 6.79
C PRO A 342 6.30 6.24 7.20
N PRO A 343 6.60 5.07 7.78
CA PRO A 343 7.95 4.77 8.28
C PRO A 343 9.05 4.82 7.20
N SER A 344 8.70 4.54 5.94
CA SER A 344 9.62 4.60 4.79
C SER A 344 9.99 6.02 4.34
N LYS A 345 9.18 7.03 4.67
CA LYS A 345 9.37 8.42 4.20
C LYS A 345 10.67 9.04 4.71
N GLY A 346 10.97 8.85 6.00
CA GLY A 346 12.17 9.39 6.63
C GLY A 346 13.48 8.95 5.94
N PRO A 347 13.73 7.63 5.85
CA PRO A 347 14.89 7.08 5.15
C PRO A 347 15.00 7.55 3.69
N LEU A 348 13.89 7.56 2.93
CA LEU A 348 13.89 8.03 1.54
C LEU A 348 14.30 9.50 1.42
N LEU A 349 13.72 10.39 2.22
CA LEU A 349 14.06 11.82 2.18
C LEU A 349 15.50 12.11 2.60
N ARG A 350 16.06 11.33 3.56
CA ARG A 350 17.48 11.46 3.93
C ARG A 350 18.39 10.99 2.80
N MET A 351 18.11 9.83 2.21
CA MET A 351 18.87 9.34 1.07
C MET A 351 18.81 10.32 -0.11
N LEU A 352 17.63 10.84 -0.47
CA LEU A 352 17.51 11.84 -1.53
C LEU A 352 18.34 13.12 -1.30
N LYS A 353 18.66 13.45 -0.05
CA LYS A 353 19.50 14.62 0.28
C LYS A 353 20.99 14.30 0.33
N GLN A 354 21.35 13.08 0.76
CA GLN A 354 22.72 12.75 1.17
C GLN A 354 23.40 11.72 0.27
N ALA A 355 22.63 10.84 -0.40
CA ALA A 355 23.14 9.71 -1.17
C ALA A 355 24.05 10.11 -2.35
N ARG A 356 23.84 11.32 -2.89
CA ARG A 356 24.73 11.93 -3.89
C ARG A 356 26.20 11.89 -3.48
N ALA A 357 26.51 12.17 -2.21
CA ALA A 357 27.89 12.24 -1.73
C ALA A 357 28.58 10.86 -1.72
N PHE A 358 27.80 9.79 -1.68
CA PHE A 358 28.27 8.41 -1.58
C PHE A 358 28.18 7.65 -2.91
N GLY A 359 27.75 8.31 -3.99
CA GLY A 359 27.56 7.70 -5.30
C GLY A 359 26.35 6.75 -5.39
N LEU A 360 25.38 6.84 -4.48
CA LEU A 360 24.14 6.07 -4.55
C LEU A 360 23.07 6.89 -5.30
N GLY A 361 22.65 6.40 -6.47
CA GLY A 361 21.59 7.00 -7.27
C GLY A 361 20.22 6.39 -6.96
N LEU A 362 19.19 7.22 -6.78
CA LEU A 362 17.81 6.76 -6.56
C LEU A 362 17.04 6.96 -7.86
N LEU A 363 16.37 5.91 -8.34
CA LEU A 363 15.49 5.97 -9.50
C LEU A 363 14.07 5.62 -9.04
N LEU A 364 13.23 6.64 -8.91
CA LEU A 364 11.88 6.51 -8.36
C LEU A 364 10.85 6.56 -9.49
N ALA A 365 10.00 5.55 -9.59
CA ALA A 365 8.95 5.49 -10.60
C ALA A 365 7.56 5.64 -9.96
N THR A 366 6.70 6.44 -10.57
CA THR A 366 5.31 6.65 -10.13
C THR A 366 4.39 6.79 -11.33
N GLN A 367 3.12 6.43 -11.17
CA GLN A 367 2.12 6.77 -12.18
C GLN A 367 1.70 8.24 -12.14
N ASN A 368 1.68 8.83 -10.94
CA ASN A 368 1.23 10.20 -10.72
C ASN A 368 2.27 10.99 -9.89
N PRO A 369 2.78 12.11 -10.40
CA PRO A 369 3.73 12.94 -9.65
C PRO A 369 3.12 13.58 -8.39
N VAL A 370 1.79 13.70 -8.33
CA VAL A 370 1.04 14.24 -7.19
C VAL A 370 1.20 13.40 -5.92
N ASP A 371 1.50 12.12 -6.08
CA ASP A 371 1.58 11.14 -5.00
C ASP A 371 2.93 11.16 -4.27
N MET A 372 3.85 12.04 -4.68
CA MET A 372 5.20 12.12 -4.12
C MET A 372 5.44 13.44 -3.37
N ASP A 373 6.22 13.38 -2.30
CA ASP A 373 6.61 14.55 -1.50
C ASP A 373 7.36 15.61 -2.34
N TYR A 374 7.01 16.88 -2.16
CA TYR A 374 7.61 17.98 -2.92
C TYR A 374 9.13 18.11 -2.68
N LYS A 375 9.61 17.76 -1.48
CA LYS A 375 11.04 17.77 -1.14
C LYS A 375 11.76 16.67 -1.90
N ALA A 376 11.10 15.55 -2.18
CA ALA A 376 11.70 14.48 -2.98
C ALA A 376 11.89 14.92 -4.43
N LEU A 377 10.86 15.56 -4.99
CA LEU A 377 10.90 16.14 -6.33
C LEU A 377 12.04 17.17 -6.47
N SER A 378 12.18 18.10 -5.51
CA SER A 378 13.20 19.15 -5.60
C SER A 378 14.65 18.67 -5.44
N ASN A 379 14.87 17.47 -4.86
CA ASN A 379 16.20 16.87 -4.76
C ASN A 379 16.53 15.95 -5.95
N THR A 380 15.64 15.83 -6.93
CA THR A 380 15.83 14.99 -8.12
C THR A 380 16.36 15.82 -9.29
N GLY A 381 17.52 15.45 -9.83
CA GLY A 381 18.16 16.17 -10.93
C GLY A 381 17.72 15.72 -12.32
N THR A 382 17.26 14.46 -12.50
CA THR A 382 16.74 13.99 -13.80
C THR A 382 15.26 13.60 -13.71
N TRP A 383 14.48 14.07 -14.67
CA TRP A 383 13.04 13.85 -14.76
C TRP A 383 12.70 13.26 -16.11
N PHE A 384 12.02 12.11 -16.10
CA PHE A 384 11.47 11.47 -17.27
C PHE A 384 9.95 11.52 -17.20
N ILE A 385 9.35 12.36 -18.04
CA ILE A 385 7.94 12.70 -17.98
C ILE A 385 7.25 12.09 -19.20
N GLY A 386 6.53 11.01 -18.98
CA GLY A 386 5.68 10.37 -19.97
C GLY A 386 4.32 11.05 -20.09
N LYS A 387 3.43 10.44 -20.88
CA LYS A 387 2.06 10.92 -21.04
C LYS A 387 1.31 10.92 -19.69
N LEU A 388 0.63 12.02 -19.37
CA LEU A 388 -0.22 12.17 -18.18
C LEU A 388 -1.72 12.16 -18.58
N GLN A 389 -2.60 11.68 -17.69
CA GLN A 389 -4.04 11.58 -17.97
C GLN A 389 -4.82 12.86 -17.62
N THR A 390 -4.47 13.54 -16.52
CA THR A 390 -5.29 14.64 -16.00
C THR A 390 -4.52 15.97 -16.01
N GLU A 391 -5.27 17.07 -16.20
CA GLU A 391 -4.72 18.44 -16.10
C GLU A 391 -4.21 18.76 -14.69
N ARG A 392 -4.75 18.14 -13.65
CA ARG A 392 -4.29 18.32 -12.26
C ARG A 392 -2.87 17.79 -12.07
N ASP A 393 -2.60 16.58 -12.56
CA ASP A 393 -1.28 15.93 -12.42
C ASP A 393 -0.22 16.71 -13.20
N LYS A 394 -0.60 17.18 -14.39
CA LYS A 394 0.24 18.04 -15.23
C LYS A 394 0.56 19.36 -14.56
N ASN A 395 -0.44 20.04 -13.97
CA ASN A 395 -0.20 21.30 -13.27
C ASN A 395 0.72 21.16 -12.06
N ARG A 396 0.53 20.15 -11.20
CA ARG A 396 1.43 19.91 -10.07
C ARG A 396 2.85 19.57 -10.52
N LEU A 397 3.00 18.79 -11.59
CA LEU A 397 4.30 18.50 -12.18
C LEU A 397 4.98 19.77 -12.70
N LEU A 398 4.22 20.63 -13.38
CA LEU A 398 4.72 21.91 -13.85
C LEU A 398 5.16 22.82 -12.69
N ASP A 399 4.42 22.85 -11.58
CA ASP A 399 4.80 23.61 -10.37
C ASP A 399 6.14 23.10 -9.79
N GLY A 400 6.32 21.77 -9.73
CA GLY A 400 7.57 21.15 -9.29
C GLY A 400 8.74 21.47 -10.23
N LEU A 401 8.52 21.37 -11.54
CA LEU A 401 9.53 21.70 -12.55
C LEU A 401 9.87 23.19 -12.57
N GLU A 402 8.93 24.09 -12.31
CA GLU A 402 9.19 25.53 -12.29
C GLU A 402 10.23 25.89 -11.21
N SER A 403 10.19 25.19 -10.08
CA SER A 403 11.19 25.32 -9.01
C SER A 403 12.55 24.71 -9.34
N ALA A 404 12.60 23.67 -10.19
CA ALA A 404 13.82 22.91 -10.50
C ALA A 404 14.48 23.27 -11.83
N ALA A 405 13.72 23.75 -12.81
CA ALA A 405 14.09 23.80 -14.23
C ALA A 405 14.52 25.19 -14.73
N GLY A 406 14.72 26.15 -13.83
CA GLY A 406 15.57 27.33 -14.03
C GLY A 406 15.49 28.04 -15.39
N GLY A 407 14.30 28.29 -15.94
CA GLY A 407 14.12 29.17 -17.11
C GLY A 407 13.29 28.65 -18.29
N ILE A 408 12.65 27.48 -18.22
CA ILE A 408 11.72 27.03 -19.28
C ILE A 408 10.32 27.62 -19.03
N PRO A 409 9.70 28.32 -20.00
CA PRO A 409 8.34 28.81 -19.85
C PRO A 409 7.35 27.66 -19.64
N ARG A 410 6.53 27.74 -18.58
CA ARG A 410 5.50 26.74 -18.25
C ARG A 410 4.67 26.31 -19.46
N ALA A 411 4.27 27.25 -20.31
CA ALA A 411 3.47 26.99 -21.51
C ALA A 411 4.18 26.12 -22.57
N ALA A 412 5.52 26.20 -22.68
CA ALA A 412 6.28 25.35 -23.59
C ALA A 412 6.34 23.90 -23.09
N MET A 413 6.58 23.71 -21.79
CA MET A 413 6.58 22.39 -21.16
C MET A 413 5.18 21.75 -21.22
N ASP A 414 4.15 22.54 -20.95
CA ASP A 414 2.74 22.15 -21.04
C ASP A 414 2.40 21.56 -22.42
N LYS A 415 2.79 22.27 -23.49
CA LYS A 415 2.55 21.83 -24.87
C LYS A 415 3.32 20.56 -25.22
N LEU A 416 4.57 20.41 -24.76
CA LEU A 416 5.37 19.21 -24.99
C LEU A 416 4.72 17.98 -24.35
N ILE A 417 4.33 18.07 -23.08
CA ILE A 417 3.72 16.96 -22.33
C ILE A 417 2.38 16.53 -22.95
N SER A 418 1.53 17.47 -23.37
CA SER A 418 0.26 17.14 -24.03
C SER A 418 0.41 16.45 -25.38
N SER A 419 1.53 16.64 -26.07
CA SER A 419 1.79 16.06 -27.39
C SER A 419 2.39 14.64 -27.34
N LEU A 420 2.65 14.10 -26.14
CA LEU A 420 3.36 12.84 -25.96
C LEU A 420 2.58 11.61 -26.48
N GLY A 421 3.24 10.87 -27.36
CA GLY A 421 2.84 9.53 -27.78
C GLY A 421 3.23 8.44 -26.76
N LYS A 422 2.97 7.18 -27.11
CA LYS A 422 3.46 6.03 -26.31
C LYS A 422 4.97 5.92 -26.43
N ARG A 423 5.66 5.63 -25.32
CA ARG A 423 7.13 5.51 -25.21
C ARG A 423 7.91 6.80 -25.52
N PHE A 424 7.21 7.94 -25.48
CA PHE A 424 7.81 9.25 -25.64
C PHE A 424 7.86 9.90 -24.27
N PHE A 425 8.99 10.52 -23.96
CA PHE A 425 9.23 11.17 -22.68
C PHE A 425 9.86 12.54 -22.90
N VAL A 426 9.45 13.51 -22.11
CA VAL A 426 10.28 14.69 -21.90
C VAL A 426 11.34 14.32 -20.86
N MET A 427 12.60 14.35 -21.26
CA MET A 427 13.74 14.22 -20.36
C MET A 427 14.22 15.62 -20.00
N HIS A 428 14.08 15.97 -18.72
CA HIS A 428 14.67 17.17 -18.16
C HIS A 428 15.79 16.77 -17.21
N ASN A 429 17.00 17.24 -17.47
CA ASN A 429 18.16 17.01 -16.63
C ASN A 429 18.71 18.37 -16.21
N VAL A 430 18.89 18.60 -14.90
CA VAL A 430 19.41 19.86 -14.34
C VAL A 430 20.83 20.18 -14.80
N HIS A 431 21.58 19.19 -15.27
CA HIS A 431 22.92 19.36 -15.84
C HIS A 431 22.88 19.84 -17.31
N GLU A 432 21.71 19.80 -17.94
CA GLU A 432 21.49 20.20 -19.33
C GLU A 432 20.73 21.54 -19.43
N LYS A 433 20.99 22.29 -20.51
CA LYS A 433 20.40 23.64 -20.68
C LYS A 433 18.91 23.63 -20.99
N MET A 434 18.44 22.58 -21.66
CA MET A 434 17.05 22.49 -22.14
C MET A 434 16.56 21.04 -22.06
N PRO A 435 15.25 20.84 -21.80
CA PRO A 435 14.66 19.52 -21.84
C PRO A 435 14.63 19.02 -23.28
N VAL A 436 14.73 17.71 -23.43
CA VAL A 436 14.67 17.07 -24.74
C VAL A 436 13.52 16.08 -24.80
N LEU A 437 12.91 15.96 -25.97
CA LEU A 437 11.90 14.95 -26.24
C LEU A 437 12.63 13.69 -26.73
N ILE A 438 12.38 12.56 -26.07
CA ILE A 438 13.04 11.29 -26.37
C ILE A 438 12.01 10.21 -26.65
N GLN A 439 12.33 9.31 -27.56
CA GLN A 439 11.68 8.02 -27.69
C GLN A 439 12.61 6.96 -27.14
N THR A 440 12.10 6.12 -26.24
CA THR A 440 12.91 5.07 -25.64
C THR A 440 13.23 3.97 -26.63
N ARG A 441 14.44 3.42 -26.52
CA ARG A 441 14.82 2.24 -27.30
C ARG A 441 13.96 1.03 -26.96
N TRP A 442 13.99 0.03 -27.82
CA TRP A 442 13.46 -1.28 -27.49
C TRP A 442 14.24 -1.88 -26.31
N ALA A 443 13.53 -2.47 -25.34
CA ALA A 443 14.15 -3.15 -24.21
C ALA A 443 14.85 -4.43 -24.67
N MET A 444 16.01 -4.74 -24.10
CA MET A 444 16.74 -5.98 -24.42
C MET A 444 16.05 -7.18 -23.80
N ASN A 445 15.51 -7.02 -22.59
CA ASN A 445 14.72 -8.03 -21.89
C ASN A 445 13.32 -8.16 -22.48
N PHE A 446 12.78 -9.38 -22.50
CA PHE A 446 11.40 -9.59 -22.89
C PHE A 446 10.43 -9.04 -21.84
N LEU A 447 9.49 -8.18 -22.24
CA LEU A 447 8.51 -7.57 -21.33
C LEU A 447 7.19 -8.35 -21.39
N ALA A 448 7.12 -9.44 -20.64
CA ALA A 448 5.95 -10.32 -20.58
C ALA A 448 4.80 -9.76 -19.71
N GLY A 449 5.06 -8.73 -18.91
CA GLY A 449 4.13 -8.18 -17.92
C GLY A 449 4.43 -8.67 -16.49
N PRO A 450 3.52 -8.44 -15.53
CA PRO A 450 3.77 -8.82 -14.14
C PRO A 450 3.77 -10.34 -13.98
N MET A 451 4.83 -10.87 -13.38
CA MET A 451 4.97 -12.31 -13.13
C MET A 451 4.23 -12.73 -11.87
N THR A 452 3.64 -13.91 -11.89
CA THR A 452 3.01 -14.49 -10.71
C THR A 452 4.04 -15.13 -9.79
N ARG A 453 3.71 -15.24 -8.50
CA ARG A 453 4.55 -15.95 -7.51
C ARG A 453 4.95 -17.36 -7.96
N ALA A 454 4.07 -18.07 -8.67
CA ALA A 454 4.33 -19.44 -9.14
C ALA A 454 5.40 -19.52 -10.25
N GLN A 455 5.66 -18.42 -10.96
CA GLN A 455 6.65 -18.35 -12.04
C GLN A 455 8.06 -17.99 -11.52
N ILE A 456 8.18 -17.42 -10.31
CA ILE A 456 9.45 -16.97 -9.72
C ILE A 456 10.51 -18.08 -9.63
N PRO A 457 10.19 -19.33 -9.22
CA PRO A 457 11.20 -20.40 -9.15
C PRO A 457 11.87 -20.68 -10.50
N GLU A 458 11.10 -20.73 -11.58
CA GLU A 458 11.63 -20.99 -12.93
C GLU A 458 12.42 -19.79 -13.47
N LEU A 459 12.05 -18.55 -13.11
CA LEU A 459 12.84 -17.35 -13.44
C LEU A 459 14.23 -17.39 -12.77
N ASN A 460 14.28 -17.64 -11.46
CA ASN A 460 15.55 -17.73 -10.74
C ASN A 460 16.43 -18.89 -11.25
N LYS A 461 15.81 -19.98 -11.69
CA LYS A 461 16.48 -21.12 -12.31
C LYS A 461 17.03 -20.77 -13.70
N LEU A 462 16.29 -20.00 -14.51
CA LEU A 462 16.70 -19.53 -15.83
C LEU A 462 18.04 -18.78 -15.76
N VAL A 463 18.23 -17.94 -14.75
CA VAL A 463 19.46 -17.16 -14.52
C VAL A 463 20.44 -17.82 -13.54
N LYS A 464 20.17 -19.06 -13.10
CA LYS A 464 20.99 -19.84 -12.16
C LYS A 464 21.26 -19.14 -10.81
N ALA A 465 20.34 -18.27 -10.35
CA ALA A 465 20.47 -17.52 -9.10
C ALA A 465 20.63 -18.44 -7.87
N ASN A 466 19.99 -19.62 -7.88
CA ASN A 466 20.00 -20.57 -6.76
C ASN A 466 21.32 -21.37 -6.61
N SER A 467 22.19 -21.38 -7.63
CA SER A 467 23.42 -22.20 -7.60
C SER A 467 24.56 -21.59 -6.78
N THR A 468 24.44 -20.32 -6.36
CA THR A 468 25.42 -19.63 -5.50
C THR A 468 25.26 -19.89 -4.00
N ARG A 469 24.39 -20.83 -3.58
CA ARG A 469 24.20 -21.25 -2.17
C ARG A 469 25.37 -22.04 -1.56
N GLN A 470 26.44 -22.32 -2.31
CA GLN A 470 27.62 -23.05 -1.81
C GLN A 470 28.65 -22.12 -1.13
N THR A 471 28.25 -21.50 -0.03
CA THR A 471 29.16 -21.34 1.11
C THR A 471 28.33 -21.66 2.35
N ALA A 472 28.50 -22.89 2.85
CA ALA A 472 27.94 -23.27 4.14
C ALA A 472 28.37 -22.26 5.21
N PRO A 473 27.53 -21.97 6.22
CA PRO A 473 27.98 -21.21 7.37
C PRO A 473 29.07 -22.05 8.06
N VAL A 474 30.30 -21.53 8.04
CA VAL A 474 31.35 -22.00 8.94
C VAL A 474 30.81 -21.75 10.35
N PRO A 475 30.63 -22.78 11.20
CA PRO A 475 30.29 -22.54 12.58
C PRO A 475 31.43 -21.72 13.18
N ALA A 476 31.11 -20.58 13.79
CA ALA A 476 32.05 -19.77 14.54
C ALA A 476 32.86 -20.70 15.46
N ALA A 477 34.15 -20.85 15.15
CA ALA A 477 35.06 -21.67 15.90
C ALA A 477 35.30 -20.99 17.26
N VAL A 478 34.46 -21.32 18.24
CA VAL A 478 34.76 -21.09 19.65
C VAL A 478 35.99 -21.94 19.98
N SER A 479 37.12 -21.27 20.14
CA SER A 479 38.33 -21.87 20.69
C SER A 479 38.04 -22.49 22.06
N LYS A 480 37.89 -23.82 22.11
CA LYS A 480 38.04 -24.59 23.35
C LYS A 480 39.17 -25.59 23.18
N LYS A 481 40.24 -25.33 23.93
CA LYS A 481 41.38 -26.22 24.14
C LYS A 481 40.89 -27.56 24.73
N GLY A 482 41.25 -28.64 24.04
CA GLY A 482 41.79 -29.89 24.60
C GLY A 482 40.90 -30.76 25.49
N PHE A 483 40.38 -31.85 24.92
CA PHE A 483 40.43 -33.15 25.60
C PHE A 483 40.47 -34.30 24.57
N LYS A 484 41.32 -35.30 24.83
CA LYS A 484 41.53 -36.49 23.98
C LYS A 484 40.40 -37.52 24.16
N PRO A 485 39.99 -38.26 23.11
CA PRO A 485 39.02 -39.34 23.23
C PRO A 485 39.69 -40.73 23.29
N GLN A 486 39.10 -41.68 24.04
CA GLN A 486 39.28 -43.14 23.89
C GLN A 486 38.15 -43.91 24.64
N PRO A 487 37.88 -45.21 24.37
CA PRO A 487 36.68 -45.64 23.62
C PRO A 487 35.84 -46.81 24.23
N SER A 488 34.75 -47.16 23.51
CA SER A 488 34.06 -48.48 23.41
C SER A 488 33.13 -48.91 24.58
N MET A 489 32.04 -49.68 24.45
CA MET A 489 31.62 -50.75 23.51
C MET A 489 30.08 -50.94 23.44
N GLU A 490 29.60 -51.37 22.25
CA GLU A 490 28.62 -52.46 21.95
C GLU A 490 27.18 -52.39 22.52
N ALA A 491 26.10 -52.79 21.84
CA ALA A 491 25.80 -53.89 20.89
C ALA A 491 24.43 -53.60 20.22
N LEU A 492 23.90 -54.18 19.14
CA LEU A 492 24.28 -55.17 18.12
C LEU A 492 23.23 -55.03 16.99
N GLN A 493 23.59 -55.48 15.79
CA GLN A 493 22.88 -55.33 14.51
C GLN A 493 22.13 -56.66 14.11
N PRO A 494 21.52 -56.83 12.91
CA PRO A 494 20.18 -57.39 12.68
C PRO A 494 20.18 -58.74 11.89
N ILE A 495 19.03 -59.16 11.31
CA ILE A 495 18.85 -59.57 9.88
C ILE A 495 17.44 -60.13 9.55
N ALA A 496 16.91 -59.61 8.42
CA ALA A 496 16.01 -60.10 7.33
C ALA A 496 14.99 -61.25 7.48
N VAL A 497 13.90 -61.20 6.68
CA VAL A 497 13.66 -62.02 5.45
C VAL A 497 12.52 -61.42 4.60
N GLN A 498 12.72 -61.28 3.28
CA GLN A 498 11.68 -61.22 2.24
C GLN A 498 11.59 -62.60 1.56
N ASP A 499 10.39 -63.06 1.18
CA ASP A 499 10.22 -63.68 -0.14
C ASP A 499 8.74 -63.81 -0.57
N THR A 500 8.58 -63.77 -1.89
CA THR A 500 7.38 -63.57 -2.71
C THR A 500 6.65 -64.86 -3.09
N SER A 501 5.33 -64.79 -3.39
CA SER A 501 4.73 -65.44 -4.57
C SER A 501 3.22 -65.12 -4.76
N THR A 502 2.87 -64.69 -5.98
CA THR A 502 1.55 -64.74 -6.65
C THR A 502 1.29 -66.19 -7.18
N PRO A 503 0.14 -66.61 -7.79
CA PRO A 503 -0.81 -65.83 -8.63
C PRO A 503 -2.32 -66.32 -8.75
N VAL A 504 -3.07 -65.65 -9.65
CA VAL A 504 -4.25 -66.06 -10.49
C VAL A 504 -5.71 -65.95 -9.95
N ALA A 505 -6.61 -65.61 -10.88
CA ALA A 505 -7.97 -65.07 -10.76
C ALA A 505 -9.13 -66.03 -11.12
N MET A 506 -10.32 -65.75 -10.53
CA MET A 506 -11.75 -65.90 -10.94
C MET A 506 -12.31 -67.28 -11.41
N PRO A 507 -13.65 -67.60 -11.36
CA PRO A 507 -14.84 -66.73 -11.25
C PRO A 507 -15.96 -67.31 -10.28
N PRO A 508 -17.30 -67.13 -10.44
CA PRO A 508 -18.21 -66.64 -9.37
C PRO A 508 -19.32 -67.65 -8.94
N ALA A 509 -20.14 -67.33 -7.92
CA ALA A 509 -21.59 -67.65 -7.89
C ALA A 509 -22.29 -67.20 -6.59
N VAL A 510 -23.56 -66.87 -6.78
CA VAL A 510 -24.61 -66.37 -5.88
C VAL A 510 -25.20 -67.52 -5.03
N THR A 511 -25.67 -67.27 -3.80
CA THR A 511 -27.06 -67.53 -3.31
C THR A 511 -27.22 -67.62 -1.77
N SER A 512 -28.11 -66.75 -1.26
CA SER A 512 -29.13 -66.89 -0.19
C SER A 512 -28.83 -67.53 1.20
N SER A 513 -28.86 -66.66 2.22
CA SER A 513 -29.67 -66.61 3.48
C SER A 513 -30.19 -67.91 4.16
N PRO A 514 -30.53 -67.97 5.49
CA PRO A 514 -30.86 -66.85 6.41
C PRO A 514 -30.43 -66.95 7.91
N VAL A 515 -30.41 -65.76 8.55
CA VAL A 515 -30.93 -65.36 9.89
C VAL A 515 -30.60 -66.19 11.15
N MET A 516 -29.99 -65.53 12.16
CA MET A 516 -30.63 -65.38 13.48
C MET A 516 -30.18 -64.12 14.22
N ASN A 517 -31.20 -63.44 14.75
CA ASN A 517 -31.24 -62.12 15.36
C ASN A 517 -31.29 -62.28 16.90
N ARG A 518 -30.70 -61.35 17.67
CA ARG A 518 -31.06 -61.10 19.08
C ARG A 518 -31.06 -59.60 19.39
N SER A 519 -32.25 -59.01 19.27
CA SER A 519 -32.95 -58.07 20.17
C SER A 519 -32.17 -57.07 21.07
N SER A 520 -32.38 -55.78 20.76
CA SER A 520 -32.81 -54.64 21.62
C SER A 520 -32.05 -54.29 22.93
N SER A 521 -31.44 -53.09 22.94
CA SER A 521 -31.17 -52.29 24.15
C SER A 521 -31.90 -50.94 24.05
N SER A 522 -32.41 -50.46 25.18
CA SER A 522 -33.55 -49.54 25.36
C SER A 522 -33.33 -48.04 25.11
N ASN A 523 -32.29 -47.61 24.39
CA ASN A 523 -32.03 -46.18 24.13
C ASN A 523 -32.00 -45.87 22.61
N GLY A 524 -33.14 -46.11 21.95
CA GLY A 524 -33.67 -45.37 20.77
C GLY A 524 -32.83 -45.14 19.51
N GLY A 525 -31.60 -45.65 19.38
CA GLY A 525 -30.72 -45.32 18.25
C GLY A 525 -29.61 -46.34 18.00
N SER A 526 -29.03 -46.27 16.80
CA SER A 526 -27.95 -47.15 16.35
C SER A 526 -26.58 -46.57 16.76
N LEU A 527 -25.65 -47.44 17.18
CA LEU A 527 -24.24 -47.09 17.35
C LEU A 527 -23.52 -46.91 15.99
N THR A 528 -24.13 -47.43 14.92
CA THR A 528 -23.62 -47.31 13.56
C THR A 528 -24.39 -46.20 12.85
N LYS A 529 -23.68 -45.18 12.37
CA LYS A 529 -24.26 -44.04 11.66
C LYS A 529 -24.95 -44.49 10.36
N PRO A 530 -26.20 -44.06 10.08
CA PRO A 530 -26.85 -44.32 8.80
C PRO A 530 -26.07 -43.74 7.62
N SER A 531 -26.12 -44.40 6.46
CA SER A 531 -25.49 -43.91 5.23
C SER A 531 -26.31 -42.79 4.61
N ILE A 532 -25.65 -41.66 4.29
CA ILE A 532 -26.24 -40.56 3.53
C ILE A 532 -25.95 -40.78 2.02
N PRO A 533 -26.91 -40.54 1.11
CA PRO A 533 -26.66 -40.64 -0.32
C PRO A 533 -25.49 -39.78 -0.81
N ALA A 534 -24.73 -40.29 -1.78
CA ALA A 534 -23.62 -39.57 -2.38
C ALA A 534 -24.10 -38.23 -2.99
N GLY A 535 -23.38 -37.15 -2.69
CA GLY A 535 -23.68 -35.79 -3.18
C GLY A 535 -24.38 -34.88 -2.16
N ILE A 536 -24.88 -35.42 -1.04
CA ILE A 536 -25.39 -34.63 0.08
C ILE A 536 -24.26 -34.41 1.08
N ARG A 537 -23.96 -33.16 1.43
CA ARG A 537 -22.96 -32.84 2.45
C ARG A 537 -23.52 -33.12 3.86
N GLU A 538 -22.63 -33.47 4.77
CA GLU A 538 -22.93 -33.85 6.14
C GLU A 538 -22.15 -32.97 7.13
N TYR A 539 -22.80 -32.60 8.23
CA TYR A 539 -22.23 -31.74 9.26
C TYR A 539 -22.64 -32.21 10.67
N PHE A 540 -21.83 -31.94 11.70
CA PHE A 540 -22.16 -32.22 13.12
C PHE A 540 -22.24 -30.93 13.93
N LEU A 541 -23.42 -30.60 14.44
CA LEU A 541 -23.59 -29.38 15.24
C LEU A 541 -22.91 -29.54 16.61
N PRO A 542 -22.23 -28.50 17.12
CA PRO A 542 -21.52 -28.55 18.38
C PRO A 542 -22.48 -28.65 19.56
N GLN A 543 -21.98 -29.14 20.70
CA GLN A 543 -22.71 -29.17 21.96
C GLN A 543 -22.48 -27.86 22.71
N ASN A 544 -23.24 -26.80 22.38
CA ASN A 544 -23.04 -25.46 22.97
C ASN A 544 -23.93 -25.18 24.19
N PHE A 545 -24.99 -25.97 24.42
CA PHE A 545 -25.79 -25.83 25.64
C PHE A 545 -25.16 -26.60 26.80
N SER A 546 -25.04 -25.92 27.94
CA SER A 546 -24.85 -26.57 29.24
C SER A 546 -26.12 -27.32 29.65
N LEU A 547 -26.01 -28.23 30.63
CA LEU A 547 -27.17 -28.99 31.11
C LEU A 547 -28.32 -28.07 31.61
N PRO A 548 -28.09 -26.98 32.37
CA PRO A 548 -29.15 -26.01 32.70
C PRO A 548 -29.83 -25.37 31.49
N GLU A 549 -29.06 -24.92 30.51
CA GLU A 549 -29.58 -24.28 29.30
C GLU A 549 -30.38 -25.26 28.43
N ALA A 550 -29.98 -26.53 28.41
CA ALA A 550 -30.72 -27.61 27.74
C ALA A 550 -32.09 -27.88 28.40
N PHE A 551 -32.20 -27.79 29.73
CA PHE A 551 -33.48 -27.88 30.44
C PHE A 551 -34.35 -26.64 30.19
N GLN A 552 -33.73 -25.46 30.20
CA GLN A 552 -34.42 -24.19 29.97
C GLN A 552 -34.99 -24.09 28.55
N SER A 553 -34.20 -24.44 27.53
CA SER A 553 -34.65 -24.46 26.13
C SER A 553 -35.75 -25.49 25.86
N ALA A 554 -35.78 -26.59 26.62
CA ALA A 554 -36.86 -27.57 26.59
C ALA A 554 -38.11 -27.15 27.41
N ASN A 555 -38.11 -25.96 28.04
CA ASN A 555 -39.14 -25.48 28.97
C ASN A 555 -39.44 -26.49 30.11
N ARG A 556 -38.40 -27.08 30.71
CA ARG A 556 -38.53 -28.06 31.80
C ARG A 556 -37.71 -27.62 33.02
N ALA A 557 -38.24 -27.87 34.21
CA ALA A 557 -37.50 -27.66 35.45
C ALA A 557 -36.40 -28.72 35.60
N MET A 558 -35.19 -28.32 36.00
CA MET A 558 -34.09 -29.24 36.23
C MET A 558 -34.34 -30.09 37.49
N ALA A 559 -34.21 -31.42 37.37
CA ALA A 559 -34.23 -32.34 38.50
C ALA A 559 -32.89 -32.33 39.27
N SER A 560 -32.92 -32.42 40.59
CA SER A 560 -31.73 -32.33 41.47
C SER A 560 -30.70 -33.46 41.33
N GLN A 561 -31.01 -34.51 40.56
CA GLN A 561 -30.13 -35.66 40.28
C GLN A 561 -29.95 -35.92 38.77
N ALA A 562 -30.09 -34.89 37.92
CA ALA A 562 -29.94 -35.02 36.48
C ALA A 562 -28.48 -35.28 36.07
N MET A 563 -28.20 -36.42 35.42
CA MET A 563 -26.88 -36.73 34.85
C MET A 563 -26.95 -37.11 33.38
N ILE A 564 -26.00 -36.61 32.58
CA ILE A 564 -25.87 -36.95 31.15
C ILE A 564 -25.32 -38.38 31.02
N GLN A 565 -26.09 -39.24 30.35
CA GLN A 565 -25.74 -40.64 30.06
C GLN A 565 -25.09 -40.80 28.67
N GLY A 566 -25.28 -39.83 27.77
CA GLY A 566 -24.70 -39.85 26.43
C GLY A 566 -25.34 -38.83 25.49
N VAL A 567 -24.93 -38.87 24.22
CA VAL A 567 -25.41 -37.96 23.17
C VAL A 567 -26.12 -38.76 22.06
N MET A 568 -27.32 -38.31 21.68
CA MET A 568 -28.08 -38.79 20.53
C MET A 568 -28.07 -37.75 19.42
N TYR A 569 -27.60 -38.12 18.24
CA TYR A 569 -27.66 -37.27 17.05
C TYR A 569 -28.92 -37.57 16.24
N ARG A 570 -29.66 -36.51 15.91
CA ARG A 570 -30.82 -36.56 15.00
C ARG A 570 -30.53 -35.77 13.71
N PRO A 571 -30.95 -36.27 12.54
CA PRO A 571 -30.70 -35.59 11.28
C PRO A 571 -31.65 -34.39 11.14
N SER A 572 -31.11 -33.26 10.69
CA SER A 572 -31.80 -32.00 10.44
C SER A 572 -31.27 -31.38 9.16
N LEU A 573 -31.99 -30.43 8.55
CA LEU A 573 -31.49 -29.70 7.38
C LEU A 573 -30.81 -28.42 7.82
N LEU A 574 -29.56 -28.24 7.42
CA LEU A 574 -28.79 -27.03 7.61
C LEU A 574 -28.68 -26.28 6.29
N ALA A 575 -29.00 -25.00 6.29
CA ALA A 575 -28.87 -24.12 5.13
C ALA A 575 -28.32 -22.76 5.57
N ALA A 576 -27.22 -22.31 4.96
CA ALA A 576 -26.68 -20.98 5.16
C ALA A 576 -26.17 -20.40 3.84
N ALA A 577 -26.52 -19.15 3.57
CA ALA A 577 -26.05 -18.41 2.41
C ALA A 577 -25.51 -17.04 2.80
N GLN A 578 -24.39 -16.66 2.19
CA GLN A 578 -23.89 -15.30 2.17
C GLN A 578 -24.49 -14.56 0.99
N VAL A 579 -25.06 -13.40 1.26
CA VAL A 579 -25.68 -12.52 0.27
C VAL A 579 -24.82 -11.28 0.17
N ARG A 580 -24.24 -11.06 -1.01
CA ARG A 580 -23.49 -9.85 -1.31
C ARG A 580 -24.38 -8.84 -2.04
N PHE A 581 -24.38 -7.61 -1.57
CA PHE A 581 -25.05 -6.48 -2.18
C PHE A 581 -24.00 -5.61 -2.85
N LEU A 582 -23.94 -5.66 -4.18
CA LEU A 582 -23.01 -4.86 -4.96
C LEU A 582 -23.76 -3.94 -5.93
N ASP A 583 -23.74 -2.64 -5.65
CA ASP A 583 -24.24 -1.63 -6.57
C ASP A 583 -23.21 -0.51 -6.77
N ARG A 584 -22.59 -0.49 -7.96
CA ARG A 584 -21.57 0.51 -8.32
C ARG A 584 -22.13 1.93 -8.48
N LYS A 585 -23.43 2.08 -8.74
CA LYS A 585 -24.07 3.39 -8.89
C LYS A 585 -24.25 4.06 -7.53
N TYR A 586 -24.57 3.28 -6.50
CA TYR A 586 -24.81 3.75 -5.13
C TYR A 586 -23.64 3.44 -4.18
N GLY A 587 -22.51 2.93 -4.70
CA GLY A 587 -21.31 2.65 -3.92
C GLY A 587 -21.50 1.62 -2.80
N VAL A 588 -22.47 0.72 -2.93
CA VAL A 588 -22.77 -0.28 -1.90
C VAL A 588 -22.00 -1.57 -2.17
N ASP A 589 -21.23 -1.99 -1.17
CA ASP A 589 -20.61 -3.32 -1.07
C ASP A 589 -20.84 -3.82 0.36
N ALA A 590 -21.91 -4.60 0.56
CA ALA A 590 -22.28 -5.12 1.87
C ALA A 590 -22.53 -6.63 1.80
N GLU A 591 -22.28 -7.33 2.91
CA GLU A 591 -22.50 -8.77 3.02
C GLU A 591 -23.41 -9.09 4.21
N THR A 592 -24.42 -9.92 3.98
CA THR A 592 -25.33 -10.42 5.01
C THR A 592 -25.40 -11.94 4.95
N THR A 593 -25.40 -12.59 6.10
CA THR A 593 -25.59 -14.04 6.19
C THR A 593 -27.04 -14.37 6.54
N ARG A 594 -27.64 -15.29 5.79
CA ARG A 594 -28.94 -15.89 6.10
C ARG A 594 -28.76 -17.37 6.39
N ALA A 595 -29.14 -17.79 7.60
CA ALA A 595 -29.05 -19.18 8.03
C ALA A 595 -30.41 -19.72 8.47
N ALA A 596 -30.63 -21.01 8.27
CA ALA A 596 -31.80 -21.75 8.71
C ALA A 596 -31.40 -23.16 9.16
N VAL A 597 -32.00 -23.61 10.27
CA VAL A 597 -31.83 -24.98 10.80
C VAL A 597 -33.22 -25.59 10.96
N VAL A 598 -33.53 -26.59 10.13
CA VAL A 598 -34.85 -27.22 10.07
C VAL A 598 -34.81 -28.56 10.78
N ASN A 599 -35.33 -28.58 12.01
CA ASN A 599 -35.28 -29.74 12.90
C ASN A 599 -36.39 -30.77 12.62
N SER A 600 -37.41 -30.38 11.85
CA SER A 600 -38.53 -31.24 11.45
C SER A 600 -38.92 -30.97 9.99
N LEU A 601 -38.73 -31.96 9.13
CA LEU A 601 -39.06 -31.86 7.71
C LEU A 601 -40.35 -32.61 7.42
N ASP A 602 -41.25 -32.01 6.64
CA ASP A 602 -42.34 -32.74 6.03
C ASP A 602 -41.77 -33.77 5.04
N SER A 603 -42.28 -35.00 5.10
CA SER A 603 -42.07 -36.07 4.11
C SER A 603 -42.16 -35.63 2.65
N ARG A 604 -42.93 -34.57 2.36
CA ARG A 604 -43.11 -33.98 1.02
C ARG A 604 -42.00 -33.01 0.59
N GLY A 605 -41.07 -32.66 1.49
CA GLY A 605 -39.95 -31.76 1.19
C GLY A 605 -40.36 -30.29 0.98
N ILE A 606 -41.38 -29.81 1.69
CA ILE A 606 -41.80 -28.40 1.71
C ILE A 606 -41.33 -27.77 3.01
N VAL A 607 -40.64 -26.63 2.94
CA VAL A 607 -40.11 -25.90 4.10
C VAL A 607 -40.60 -24.46 4.09
N ARG A 608 -41.07 -23.98 5.24
CA ARG A 608 -41.35 -22.55 5.47
C ARG A 608 -40.16 -21.91 6.15
N TRP A 609 -39.21 -21.43 5.35
CA TRP A 609 -37.91 -20.96 5.84
C TRP A 609 -37.98 -19.86 6.92
N ASP A 610 -39.01 -19.01 6.88
CA ASP A 610 -39.22 -17.95 7.87
C ASP A 610 -39.42 -18.48 9.30
N GLU A 611 -39.96 -19.70 9.45
CA GLU A 611 -40.20 -20.36 10.75
C GLU A 611 -38.93 -21.00 11.33
N PHE A 612 -37.86 -21.15 10.54
CA PHE A 612 -36.64 -21.88 10.90
C PHE A 612 -35.37 -21.03 10.79
N THR A 613 -35.51 -19.70 10.82
CA THR A 613 -34.37 -18.79 10.76
C THR A 613 -33.46 -18.95 11.97
N TYR A 614 -32.15 -19.00 11.71
CA TYR A 614 -31.13 -19.12 12.74
C TYR A 614 -30.37 -17.81 12.90
N SER A 615 -30.39 -17.26 14.11
CA SER A 615 -29.79 -15.98 14.47
C SER A 615 -28.66 -16.11 15.51
N GLY A 616 -28.17 -17.33 15.76
CA GLY A 616 -27.10 -17.59 16.72
C GLY A 616 -25.68 -17.36 16.17
N PRO A 617 -24.63 -17.79 16.91
CA PRO A 617 -23.22 -17.66 16.49
C PRO A 617 -22.95 -18.25 15.11
N SER A 618 -21.92 -17.75 14.41
CA SER A 618 -21.63 -18.22 13.05
C SER A 618 -21.45 -19.74 12.99
N LEU A 619 -22.17 -20.37 12.06
CA LEU A 619 -22.14 -21.80 11.77
C LEU A 619 -20.92 -22.21 10.95
N ASP A 620 -19.93 -21.33 10.74
CA ASP A 620 -18.72 -21.66 9.96
C ASP A 620 -17.78 -22.67 10.66
N LYS A 621 -18.03 -22.98 11.93
CA LYS A 621 -17.25 -23.93 12.77
C LYS A 621 -18.00 -25.24 13.05
N VAL A 622 -18.69 -25.81 12.06
CA VAL A 622 -19.36 -27.12 12.25
C VAL A 622 -18.33 -28.25 12.34
N GLU A 623 -18.53 -29.20 13.27
CA GLU A 623 -17.64 -30.34 13.42
C GLU A 623 -17.83 -31.36 12.27
N THR A 624 -16.76 -32.06 11.90
CA THR A 624 -16.77 -33.08 10.83
C THR A 624 -16.80 -34.51 11.36
N MET A 625 -16.66 -34.69 12.69
CA MET A 625 -16.72 -35.98 13.36
C MET A 625 -17.73 -35.93 14.51
N PRO A 626 -18.45 -37.03 14.79
CA PRO A 626 -19.36 -37.09 15.93
C PRO A 626 -18.60 -37.18 17.25
N ALA A 627 -19.26 -36.76 18.34
CA ALA A 627 -18.78 -37.02 19.69
C ALA A 627 -18.60 -38.53 19.99
N ALA A 628 -17.64 -38.86 20.87
CA ALA A 628 -17.35 -40.24 21.24
C ALA A 628 -18.57 -40.93 21.88
N ALA A 629 -18.81 -42.20 21.50
CA ALA A 629 -19.93 -43.03 21.95
C ALA A 629 -21.35 -42.45 21.65
N ALA A 630 -21.47 -41.53 20.68
CA ALA A 630 -22.77 -41.02 20.25
C ALA A 630 -23.63 -42.07 19.53
N ARG A 631 -24.95 -41.93 19.66
CA ARG A 631 -25.95 -42.75 18.97
C ARG A 631 -26.64 -41.94 17.86
N PHE A 632 -27.15 -42.63 16.84
CA PHE A 632 -27.78 -42.00 15.68
C PHE A 632 -29.21 -42.50 15.50
N SER A 633 -30.13 -41.57 15.22
CA SER A 633 -31.47 -41.91 14.73
C SER A 633 -31.45 -42.26 13.23
N THR A 634 -32.54 -42.83 12.73
CA THR A 634 -32.71 -43.12 11.29
C THR A 634 -32.79 -41.85 10.45
N ILE A 635 -32.44 -41.96 9.17
CA ILE A 635 -32.55 -40.87 8.19
C ILE A 635 -33.72 -41.15 7.23
N ASP A 636 -34.73 -40.28 7.28
CA ASP A 636 -35.95 -40.41 6.49
C ASP A 636 -36.00 -39.39 5.34
N ALA A 637 -36.98 -39.55 4.45
CA ALA A 637 -37.22 -38.56 3.39
C ALA A 637 -37.65 -37.22 4.02
N PRO A 638 -37.17 -36.06 3.54
CA PRO A 638 -36.43 -35.85 2.28
C PRO A 638 -34.90 -35.97 2.38
N LEU A 639 -34.33 -36.13 3.58
CA LEU A 639 -32.88 -36.09 3.82
C LEU A 639 -32.12 -37.28 3.21
N ASN A 640 -32.81 -38.41 3.01
CA ASN A 640 -32.28 -39.59 2.32
C ASN A 640 -32.47 -39.58 0.79
N ASN A 641 -32.96 -38.48 0.19
CA ASN A 641 -33.26 -38.40 -1.24
C ASN A 641 -32.58 -37.19 -1.90
N ALA A 642 -31.57 -37.44 -2.73
CA ALA A 642 -30.77 -36.40 -3.40
C ALA A 642 -31.61 -35.45 -4.29
N LYS A 643 -32.68 -35.95 -4.93
CA LYS A 643 -33.55 -35.12 -5.80
C LYS A 643 -34.34 -34.11 -4.98
N LEU A 644 -34.87 -34.52 -3.83
CA LEU A 644 -35.60 -33.63 -2.92
C LEU A 644 -34.65 -32.62 -2.26
N MET A 645 -33.44 -33.03 -1.88
CA MET A 645 -32.42 -32.13 -1.34
C MET A 645 -32.01 -31.05 -2.35
N THR A 646 -31.85 -31.41 -3.62
CA THR A 646 -31.56 -30.43 -4.69
C THR A 646 -32.71 -29.43 -4.87
N ALA A 647 -33.96 -29.90 -4.78
CA ALA A 647 -35.14 -29.03 -4.85
C ALA A 647 -35.19 -28.06 -3.65
N LEU A 648 -34.92 -28.55 -2.44
CA LEU A 648 -34.83 -27.75 -1.22
C LEU A 648 -33.71 -26.69 -1.28
N GLN A 649 -32.55 -27.02 -1.85
CA GLN A 649 -31.46 -26.05 -2.01
C GLN A 649 -31.85 -24.89 -2.92
N LYS A 650 -32.54 -25.21 -4.01
CA LYS A 650 -33.06 -24.21 -4.94
C LYS A 650 -34.13 -23.33 -4.28
N ASP A 651 -35.05 -23.95 -3.53
CA ASP A 651 -36.11 -23.25 -2.81
C ASP A 651 -35.55 -22.30 -1.74
N PHE A 652 -34.53 -22.74 -0.98
CA PHE A 652 -33.79 -21.90 -0.03
C PHE A 652 -33.15 -20.69 -0.72
N THR A 653 -32.47 -20.91 -1.84
CA THR A 653 -31.83 -19.82 -2.60
C THR A 653 -32.85 -18.80 -3.11
N ASP A 654 -34.01 -19.27 -3.57
CA ASP A 654 -35.11 -18.41 -4.02
C ASP A 654 -35.74 -17.63 -2.84
N TRP A 655 -35.86 -18.22 -1.65
CA TRP A 655 -36.30 -17.53 -0.44
C TRP A 655 -35.29 -16.45 0.00
N VAL A 656 -34.00 -16.78 0.04
CA VAL A 656 -32.92 -15.82 0.38
C VAL A 656 -32.95 -14.63 -0.58
N PHE A 657 -33.13 -14.87 -1.88
CA PHE A 657 -33.23 -13.82 -2.89
C PHE A 657 -34.44 -12.88 -2.68
N ARG A 658 -35.59 -13.41 -2.25
CA ARG A 658 -36.81 -12.62 -2.04
C ARG A 658 -36.79 -11.79 -0.77
N ASN A 659 -36.13 -12.29 0.28
CA ASN A 659 -36.16 -11.73 1.63
C ASN A 659 -34.84 -11.03 2.05
N SER A 660 -33.99 -10.69 1.08
CA SER A 660 -32.76 -9.95 1.30
C SER A 660 -32.83 -8.60 0.58
N GLU A 661 -32.74 -7.52 1.33
CA GLU A 661 -32.64 -6.14 0.83
C GLU A 661 -31.80 -5.30 1.79
N VAL A 662 -31.15 -4.27 1.26
CA VAL A 662 -30.30 -3.33 2.00
C VAL A 662 -30.67 -1.91 1.61
N THR A 663 -30.75 -1.01 2.59
CA THR A 663 -31.01 0.42 2.36
C THR A 663 -29.71 1.19 2.22
N ALA A 664 -29.57 1.96 1.14
CA ALA A 664 -28.48 2.89 0.89
C ALA A 664 -28.94 4.34 1.04
N ARG A 665 -28.11 5.20 1.61
CA ARG A 665 -28.34 6.66 1.67
C ARG A 665 -27.66 7.34 0.50
N ALA A 666 -28.32 8.32 -0.10
CA ALA A 666 -27.85 8.97 -1.31
C ALA A 666 -28.16 10.47 -1.31
N ASN A 667 -27.15 11.29 -1.62
CA ASN A 667 -27.31 12.67 -2.02
C ASN A 667 -26.94 12.79 -3.50
N ALA A 668 -27.96 12.81 -4.37
CA ALA A 668 -27.77 12.75 -5.82
C ALA A 668 -27.07 14.00 -6.40
N LYS A 669 -27.22 15.16 -5.75
CA LYS A 669 -26.59 16.42 -6.19
C LYS A 669 -25.11 16.45 -5.84
N LEU A 670 -24.73 15.98 -4.65
CA LEU A 670 -23.32 15.87 -4.23
C LEU A 670 -22.64 14.62 -4.79
N LYS A 671 -23.40 13.66 -5.33
CA LYS A 671 -22.93 12.33 -5.75
C LYS A 671 -22.26 11.54 -4.61
N VAL A 672 -22.71 11.79 -3.38
CA VAL A 672 -22.27 11.07 -2.18
C VAL A 672 -23.29 9.98 -1.90
N PHE A 673 -22.81 8.75 -1.75
CA PHE A 673 -23.63 7.57 -1.50
C PHE A 673 -23.01 6.77 -0.35
N ALA A 674 -23.85 6.19 0.49
CA ALA A 674 -23.44 5.38 1.63
C ALA A 674 -24.26 4.09 1.70
N GLY A 675 -23.55 2.99 1.97
CA GLY A 675 -24.14 1.70 2.29
C GLY A 675 -24.78 1.66 3.69
N PRO A 676 -25.34 0.50 4.08
CA PRO A 676 -25.97 0.29 5.38
C PRO A 676 -24.99 0.29 6.56
N ASP A 677 -23.71 0.08 6.28
CA ASP A 677 -22.56 0.02 7.19
C ASP A 677 -22.15 1.40 7.73
N ILE A 678 -22.47 2.47 7.00
CA ILE A 678 -22.15 3.85 7.37
C ILE A 678 -23.29 4.46 8.19
N THR A 679 -22.95 5.07 9.32
CA THR A 679 -23.95 5.72 10.17
C THR A 679 -24.52 6.98 9.50
N ALA A 680 -25.74 7.37 9.89
CA ALA A 680 -26.35 8.61 9.38
C ALA A 680 -25.50 9.85 9.67
N ALA A 681 -24.79 9.87 10.81
CA ALA A 681 -23.90 10.96 11.20
C ALA A 681 -22.66 11.04 10.29
N GLU A 682 -22.04 9.89 9.98
CA GLU A 682 -20.88 9.82 9.08
C GLU A 682 -21.27 10.19 7.64
N PHE A 683 -22.42 9.73 7.16
CA PHE A 683 -22.93 10.11 5.85
C PHE A 683 -23.19 11.62 5.73
N MET A 684 -23.81 12.23 6.75
CA MET A 684 -24.03 13.68 6.79
C MET A 684 -22.71 14.45 6.85
N LYS A 685 -21.70 13.93 7.56
CA LYS A 685 -20.35 14.50 7.59
C LYS A 685 -19.71 14.48 6.19
N GLN A 686 -19.77 13.36 5.47
CA GLN A 686 -19.26 13.25 4.10
C GLN A 686 -19.98 14.21 3.13
N CYS A 687 -21.29 14.35 3.26
CA CYS A 687 -22.07 15.31 2.49
C CYS A 687 -21.65 16.75 2.81
N ALA A 688 -21.46 17.09 4.08
CA ALA A 688 -21.02 18.42 4.51
C ALA A 688 -19.60 18.76 4.03
N GLU A 689 -18.68 17.80 4.06
CA GLU A 689 -17.30 17.98 3.55
C GLU A 689 -17.30 18.20 2.03
N THR A 690 -18.01 17.35 1.28
CA THR A 690 -18.11 17.47 -0.20
C THR A 690 -18.77 18.79 -0.61
N ALA A 691 -19.79 19.22 0.12
CA ALA A 691 -20.45 20.50 -0.13
C ALA A 691 -19.58 21.70 0.24
N ARG A 692 -18.75 21.59 1.29
CA ARG A 692 -17.80 22.65 1.66
C ARG A 692 -16.73 22.81 0.57
N GLU A 693 -16.14 21.72 0.09
CA GLU A 693 -15.18 21.76 -1.01
C GLU A 693 -15.78 22.36 -2.29
N GLY A 694 -17.01 21.97 -2.64
CA GLY A 694 -17.73 22.53 -3.77
C GLY A 694 -18.08 24.02 -3.60
N CYS A 695 -18.48 24.40 -2.39
CA CYS A 695 -18.76 25.79 -2.01
C CYS A 695 -17.50 26.65 -2.15
N ASP A 696 -16.38 26.25 -1.55
CA ASP A 696 -15.12 26.99 -1.58
C ASP A 696 -14.63 27.19 -3.02
N MET A 697 -14.70 26.15 -3.86
CA MET A 697 -14.36 26.25 -5.28
C MET A 697 -15.26 27.23 -6.05
N GLU A 698 -16.56 27.25 -5.75
CA GLU A 698 -17.51 28.13 -6.42
C GLU A 698 -17.37 29.58 -5.93
N VAL A 699 -17.12 29.78 -4.64
CA VAL A 699 -16.78 31.07 -4.03
C VAL A 699 -15.54 31.62 -4.71
N ASP A 700 -14.41 30.92 -4.67
CA ASP A 700 -13.15 31.36 -5.26
C ASP A 700 -13.31 31.75 -6.74
N LYS A 701 -14.05 30.95 -7.51
CA LYS A 701 -14.28 31.21 -8.93
C LYS A 701 -15.12 32.47 -9.16
N LYS A 702 -16.18 32.67 -8.36
CA LYS A 702 -17.11 33.79 -8.53
C LYS A 702 -16.60 35.09 -7.90
N THR A 703 -15.78 35.03 -6.86
CA THR A 703 -15.18 36.20 -6.19
C THR A 703 -13.86 36.64 -6.82
N ALA A 704 -13.14 35.77 -7.55
CA ALA A 704 -11.82 36.09 -8.13
C ALA A 704 -11.76 37.40 -8.95
N VAL A 705 -12.84 37.75 -9.65
CA VAL A 705 -12.91 39.01 -10.43
C VAL A 705 -13.03 40.23 -9.51
N ILE A 706 -13.80 40.11 -8.42
CA ILE A 706 -13.99 41.17 -7.42
C ILE A 706 -12.69 41.36 -6.61
N GLU A 707 -12.06 40.26 -6.22
CA GLU A 707 -10.82 40.27 -5.44
C GLU A 707 -9.65 40.92 -6.19
N LYS A 708 -9.53 40.69 -7.50
CA LYS A 708 -8.59 41.42 -8.35
C LYS A 708 -8.85 42.94 -8.37
N LYS A 709 -10.11 43.37 -8.32
CA LYS A 709 -10.46 44.80 -8.27
C LYS A 709 -10.12 45.40 -6.90
N ILE A 710 -10.41 44.68 -5.81
CA ILE A 710 -10.04 45.04 -4.44
C ILE A 710 -8.53 45.25 -4.36
N GLN A 711 -7.72 44.27 -4.75
CA GLN A 711 -6.25 44.38 -4.73
C GLN A 711 -5.72 45.55 -5.57
N ALA A 712 -6.32 45.80 -6.73
CA ALA A 712 -5.95 46.93 -7.57
C ALA A 712 -6.28 48.29 -6.91
N LEU A 713 -7.41 48.41 -6.22
CA LEU A 713 -7.80 49.61 -5.49
C LEU A 713 -6.98 49.81 -4.21
N GLU A 714 -6.69 48.75 -3.46
CA GLU A 714 -5.81 48.81 -2.29
C GLU A 714 -4.41 49.33 -2.67
N SER A 715 -3.86 48.83 -3.78
CA SER A 715 -2.56 49.30 -4.30
C SER A 715 -2.61 50.78 -4.69
N LYS A 716 -3.69 51.24 -5.35
CA LYS A 716 -3.88 52.66 -5.69
C LYS A 716 -4.01 53.53 -4.45
N LEU A 717 -4.83 53.10 -3.48
CA LEU A 717 -5.07 53.80 -2.24
C LEU A 717 -3.81 53.88 -1.36
N GLY A 718 -2.97 52.83 -1.38
CA GLY A 718 -1.65 52.84 -0.73
C GLY A 718 -0.66 53.83 -1.36
N ARG A 719 -0.69 53.98 -2.70
CA ARG A 719 0.11 54.99 -3.43
C ARG A 719 -0.36 56.40 -3.12
N GLU A 720 -1.66 56.67 -3.23
CA GLU A 720 -2.25 57.99 -2.95
C GLU A 720 -2.00 58.44 -1.50
N LYS A 721 -2.11 57.52 -0.53
CA LYS A 721 -1.80 57.82 0.88
C LYS A 721 -0.32 58.11 1.12
N SER A 722 0.56 57.67 0.23
CA SER A 722 1.99 57.98 0.28
C SER A 722 2.28 59.32 -0.39
N GLU A 723 1.66 59.57 -1.55
CA GLU A 723 1.73 60.86 -2.25
C GLU A 723 1.16 61.99 -1.40
N LEU A 724 0.00 61.80 -0.75
CA LEU A 724 -0.57 62.77 0.18
C LEU A 724 0.41 63.14 1.31
N ARG A 725 1.16 62.17 1.86
CA ARG A 725 2.17 62.45 2.91
C ARG A 725 3.33 63.28 2.38
N GLU A 726 3.73 63.07 1.13
CA GLU A 726 4.76 63.86 0.45
C GLU A 726 4.26 65.27 0.16
N ASP A 727 3.04 65.41 -0.37
CA ASP A 727 2.40 66.70 -0.66
C ASP A 727 2.17 67.53 0.60
N GLU A 728 1.77 66.90 1.72
CA GLU A 728 1.62 67.55 3.02
C GLU A 728 2.96 68.05 3.56
N ALA A 729 4.04 67.26 3.42
CA ALA A 729 5.39 67.66 3.80
C ALA A 729 5.91 68.80 2.91
N GLU A 730 5.64 68.77 1.61
CA GLU A 730 5.98 69.83 0.66
C GLU A 730 5.22 71.12 0.97
N LEU A 731 3.92 71.04 1.26
CA LEU A 731 3.10 72.18 1.68
C LEU A 731 3.64 72.80 2.98
N GLN A 732 4.02 71.98 3.97
CA GLN A 732 4.62 72.47 5.21
C GLN A 732 5.96 73.18 4.98
N ASN A 733 6.86 72.57 4.18
CA ASN A 733 8.14 73.16 3.83
C ASN A 733 7.97 74.48 3.06
N ARG A 734 7.05 74.55 2.10
CA ARG A 734 6.75 75.76 1.32
C ARG A 734 6.07 76.84 2.18
N ASN A 735 5.24 76.46 3.15
CA ASN A 735 4.66 77.40 4.13
C ASN A 735 5.76 77.97 5.04
N ILE A 736 6.72 77.17 5.49
CA ILE A 736 7.88 77.62 6.29
C ILE A 736 8.78 78.55 5.46
N GLU A 737 9.08 78.24 4.19
CA GLU A 737 9.84 79.14 3.29
C GLU A 737 9.12 80.47 3.02
N SER A 738 7.79 80.46 2.96
CA SER A 738 6.99 81.68 2.80
C SER A 738 7.07 82.59 4.05
N TYR A 739 7.18 81.99 5.24
CA TYR A 739 7.32 82.70 6.52
C TYR A 739 8.76 83.12 6.82
N ALA A 740 9.77 82.32 6.47
CA ALA A 740 11.19 82.63 6.70
C ALA A 740 11.66 83.87 5.92
N ASN A 741 11.11 84.15 4.74
CA ASN A 741 11.42 85.35 3.96
C ASN A 741 10.69 86.62 4.48
N LEU A 742 9.65 86.47 5.30
CA LEU A 742 9.04 87.59 6.02
C LEU A 742 9.99 88.11 7.13
N ALA A 743 10.87 87.24 7.66
CA ALA A 743 11.91 87.61 8.60
C ALA A 743 13.09 88.35 7.94
N GLU A 744 13.36 88.12 6.64
CA GLU A 744 14.38 88.89 5.89
C GLU A 744 13.91 90.31 5.55
N LEU A 745 12.58 90.53 5.43
CA LEU A 745 11.98 91.87 5.42
C LEU A 745 12.22 92.64 6.74
N GLY A 746 12.28 91.93 7.87
CA GLY A 746 12.60 92.51 9.19
C GLY A 746 14.08 92.86 9.39
N ALA A 747 15.00 92.26 8.62
CA ALA A 747 16.44 92.55 8.70
C ALA A 747 16.93 93.64 7.73
N SER A 748 16.09 94.14 6.82
CA SER A 748 16.45 95.23 5.87
C SER A 748 16.05 96.64 6.34
N LEU A 749 15.58 96.77 7.59
CA LEU A 749 15.30 98.05 8.26
C LEU A 749 16.54 98.72 8.90
N PHE A 750 17.72 98.09 8.86
CA PHE A 750 18.99 98.70 9.28
C PHE A 750 20.04 98.64 8.15
N GLY A 751 20.01 99.68 7.31
CA GLY A 751 21.05 100.21 6.40
C GLY A 751 22.16 99.31 5.84
N LEU A 752 22.11 99.03 4.53
CA LEU A 752 23.18 99.17 3.49
C LEU A 752 22.90 98.23 2.28
N ALA A 753 22.58 98.81 1.10
CA ALA A 753 22.60 98.28 -0.30
C ALA A 753 22.03 96.85 -0.60
N ARG A 754 21.32 96.52 -1.68
CA ARG A 754 21.30 96.92 -3.11
C ARG A 754 19.99 96.34 -3.72
N LYS A 755 19.35 97.04 -4.66
CA LYS A 755 18.13 96.60 -5.39
C LYS A 755 18.29 95.22 -6.06
N LYS A 756 17.33 94.31 -5.86
CA LYS A 756 17.04 93.19 -6.79
C LYS A 756 15.52 93.08 -7.07
N SER A 757 15.23 92.61 -8.28
CA SER A 757 13.99 92.72 -9.06
C SER A 757 12.72 92.08 -8.47
N VAL A 758 11.57 92.74 -8.68
CA VAL A 758 10.20 92.42 -8.23
C VAL A 758 9.53 91.25 -8.98
N THR A 759 10.18 90.69 -10.00
CA THR A 759 9.58 89.61 -10.84
C THR A 759 9.56 88.21 -10.22
N THR A 760 10.15 87.99 -9.03
CA THR A 760 10.28 86.64 -8.42
C THR A 760 9.20 86.29 -7.39
N GLN A 761 8.28 87.21 -7.09
CA GLN A 761 7.29 87.07 -6.01
C GLN A 761 5.93 86.50 -6.49
N PHE A 762 5.51 86.82 -7.72
CA PHE A 762 4.25 86.32 -8.29
C PHE A 762 4.29 84.84 -8.71
N SER A 763 5.45 84.28 -9.06
CA SER A 763 5.55 82.86 -9.39
C SER A 763 5.43 81.95 -8.17
N LYS A 764 5.75 82.45 -6.97
CA LYS A 764 5.86 81.65 -5.74
C LYS A 764 4.53 81.49 -4.99
N HIS A 765 3.65 82.49 -5.03
CA HIS A 765 2.29 82.37 -4.48
C HIS A 765 1.43 81.35 -5.26
N ARG A 766 1.60 81.31 -6.58
CA ARG A 766 0.96 80.31 -7.45
C ARG A 766 1.40 78.87 -7.12
N LEU A 767 2.66 78.69 -6.70
CA LEU A 767 3.21 77.38 -6.35
C LEU A 767 2.74 76.87 -4.99
N ALA A 768 2.54 77.74 -4.00
CA ALA A 768 1.93 77.36 -2.72
C ALA A 768 0.43 77.03 -2.89
N GLN A 769 -0.27 77.76 -3.77
CA GLN A 769 -1.67 77.48 -4.10
C GLN A 769 -1.81 76.16 -4.87
N SER A 770 -0.88 75.81 -5.77
CA SER A 770 -0.89 74.51 -6.45
C SER A 770 -0.60 73.36 -5.50
N ALA A 771 0.34 73.51 -4.56
CA ALA A 771 0.62 72.48 -3.54
C ALA A 771 -0.60 72.21 -2.64
N LYS A 772 -1.35 73.26 -2.27
CA LYS A 772 -2.60 73.09 -1.52
C LYS A 772 -3.70 72.38 -2.32
N ALA A 773 -3.78 72.66 -3.62
CA ALA A 773 -4.75 72.00 -4.50
C ALA A 773 -4.42 70.50 -4.68
N GLN A 774 -3.14 70.14 -4.78
CA GLN A 774 -2.68 68.74 -4.86
C GLN A 774 -3.05 67.93 -3.60
N VAL A 775 -2.84 68.49 -2.41
CA VAL A 775 -3.27 67.87 -1.14
C VAL A 775 -4.78 67.62 -1.12
N GLN A 776 -5.58 68.59 -1.58
CA GLN A 776 -7.03 68.45 -1.62
C GLN A 776 -7.50 67.38 -2.62
N GLU A 777 -6.89 67.33 -3.81
CA GLU A 777 -7.17 66.32 -4.83
C GLU A 777 -6.86 64.90 -4.33
N SER A 778 -5.71 64.70 -3.68
CA SER A 778 -5.32 63.42 -3.08
C SER A 778 -6.29 62.98 -1.96
N GLN A 779 -6.77 63.92 -1.13
CA GLN A 779 -7.78 63.63 -0.10
C GLN A 779 -9.13 63.19 -0.71
N GLU A 780 -9.59 63.86 -1.77
CA GLU A 780 -10.82 63.51 -2.47
C GLU A 780 -10.72 62.13 -3.16
N ASN A 781 -9.57 61.81 -3.77
CA ASN A 781 -9.30 60.50 -4.36
C ASN A 781 -9.27 59.38 -3.33
N ILE A 782 -8.64 59.59 -2.17
CA ILE A 782 -8.61 58.61 -1.08
C ILE A 782 -10.02 58.29 -0.59
N VAL A 783 -10.87 59.30 -0.39
CA VAL A 783 -12.27 59.10 0.01
C VAL A 783 -13.01 58.30 -1.06
N ARG A 784 -12.88 58.68 -2.33
CA ARG A 784 -13.56 57.99 -3.44
C ARG A 784 -13.16 56.52 -3.54
N TRP A 785 -11.87 56.20 -3.53
CA TRP A 785 -11.39 54.82 -3.64
C TRP A 785 -11.66 54.01 -2.37
N SER A 786 -11.68 54.63 -1.19
CA SER A 786 -12.09 53.95 0.05
C SER A 786 -13.56 53.52 -0.01
N THR A 787 -14.45 54.39 -0.50
CA THR A 787 -15.87 54.04 -0.67
C THR A 787 -16.07 52.95 -1.73
N GLU A 788 -15.32 53.00 -2.83
CA GLU A 788 -15.36 51.96 -3.89
C GLU A 788 -14.84 50.61 -3.39
N LEU A 789 -13.82 50.61 -2.52
CA LEU A 789 -13.28 49.42 -1.87
C LEU A 789 -14.33 48.76 -0.96
N GLU A 790 -14.97 49.54 -0.08
CA GLU A 790 -16.03 49.03 0.82
C GLU A 790 -17.21 48.43 0.04
N ASP A 791 -17.59 49.02 -1.09
CA ASP A 791 -18.68 48.48 -1.93
C ASP A 791 -18.31 47.13 -2.56
N LEU A 792 -17.07 47.00 -3.06
CA LEU A 792 -16.59 45.74 -3.62
C LEU A 792 -16.44 44.64 -2.56
N GLU A 793 -16.00 44.98 -1.35
CA GLU A 793 -15.94 44.03 -0.22
C GLU A 793 -17.34 43.53 0.15
N ARG A 794 -18.34 44.43 0.24
CA ARG A 794 -19.73 44.04 0.48
C ARG A 794 -20.29 43.15 -0.63
N GLN A 795 -19.98 43.45 -1.90
CA GLN A 795 -20.39 42.63 -3.04
C GLN A 795 -19.77 41.22 -2.99
N ARG A 796 -18.48 41.11 -2.64
CA ARG A 796 -17.79 39.82 -2.45
C ARG A 796 -18.48 39.00 -1.35
N ASP A 797 -18.73 39.62 -0.20
CA ASP A 797 -19.26 38.93 0.98
C ASP A 797 -20.72 38.51 0.78
N ALA A 798 -21.52 39.33 0.11
CA ALA A 798 -22.89 38.99 -0.29
C ALA A 798 -22.91 37.78 -1.24
N LEU A 799 -22.02 37.76 -2.23
CA LEU A 799 -21.92 36.66 -3.20
C LEU A 799 -21.44 35.36 -2.53
N ALA A 800 -20.46 35.45 -1.63
CA ALA A 800 -20.00 34.30 -0.85
C ALA A 800 -21.12 33.73 0.04
N THR A 801 -21.90 34.60 0.66
CA THR A 801 -23.04 34.19 1.51
C THR A 801 -24.15 33.51 0.70
N GLU A 802 -24.46 34.02 -0.49
CA GLU A 802 -25.45 33.41 -1.41
C GLU A 802 -25.04 31.99 -1.82
N ILE A 803 -23.77 31.81 -2.20
CA ILE A 803 -23.21 30.50 -2.58
C ILE A 803 -23.25 29.55 -1.38
N ASN A 804 -22.83 30.00 -0.20
CA ASN A 804 -22.86 29.17 1.01
C ASN A 804 -24.27 28.70 1.39
N ASN A 805 -25.27 29.59 1.26
CA ASN A 805 -26.67 29.23 1.50
C ASN A 805 -27.19 28.21 0.49
N HIS A 806 -26.79 28.34 -0.79
CA HIS A 806 -27.14 27.37 -1.83
C HIS A 806 -26.58 25.98 -1.52
N TRP A 807 -25.30 25.87 -1.18
CA TRP A 807 -24.67 24.60 -0.83
C TRP A 807 -25.20 23.99 0.46
N GLY A 808 -25.56 24.82 1.47
CA GLY A 808 -26.24 24.35 2.68
C GLY A 808 -27.58 23.66 2.40
N SER A 809 -28.34 24.15 1.41
CA SER A 809 -29.60 23.50 0.99
C SER A 809 -29.38 22.14 0.33
N ILE A 810 -28.29 21.99 -0.43
CA ILE A 810 -27.94 20.76 -1.14
C ILE A 810 -27.54 19.64 -0.16
N VAL A 811 -26.84 19.96 0.92
CA VAL A 811 -26.44 18.98 1.96
C VAL A 811 -27.66 18.29 2.59
N SER A 812 -28.77 19.02 2.72
CA SER A 812 -29.99 18.53 3.39
C SER A 812 -30.85 17.62 2.50
N GLU A 813 -30.55 17.48 1.21
CA GLU A 813 -31.30 16.65 0.27
C GLU A 813 -30.82 15.18 0.31
N VAL A 814 -31.22 14.46 1.36
CA VAL A 814 -30.93 13.03 1.54
C VAL A 814 -32.10 12.17 1.04
N SER A 815 -31.77 11.12 0.30
CA SER A 815 -32.72 10.09 -0.15
C SER A 815 -32.26 8.70 0.27
N GLU A 816 -33.22 7.80 0.49
CA GLU A 816 -32.96 6.38 0.79
C GLU A 816 -33.37 5.51 -0.41
N VAL A 817 -32.51 4.56 -0.78
CA VAL A 817 -32.70 3.66 -1.92
C VAL A 817 -32.55 2.22 -1.44
N SER A 818 -33.57 1.39 -1.65
CA SER A 818 -33.49 -0.06 -1.38
C SER A 818 -32.80 -0.79 -2.52
N ILE A 819 -31.79 -1.59 -2.18
CA ILE A 819 -30.97 -2.39 -3.09
C ILE A 819 -31.24 -3.87 -2.82
N LYS A 820 -31.64 -4.57 -3.88
CA LYS A 820 -31.86 -6.02 -3.86
C LYS A 820 -30.64 -6.74 -4.44
N PRO A 821 -30.26 -7.91 -3.90
CA PRO A 821 -29.13 -8.67 -4.43
C PRO A 821 -29.51 -9.28 -5.77
N LYS A 822 -28.52 -9.71 -6.57
CA LYS A 822 -28.79 -10.58 -7.73
C LYS A 822 -28.73 -12.03 -7.27
N LYS A 823 -29.41 -12.93 -8.00
CA LYS A 823 -29.30 -14.38 -7.73
C LYS A 823 -27.88 -14.91 -7.84
N THR A 824 -27.04 -14.28 -8.66
CA THR A 824 -25.60 -14.60 -8.81
C THR A 824 -24.77 -14.22 -7.59
N ASP A 825 -25.28 -13.34 -6.73
CA ASP A 825 -24.57 -12.76 -5.60
C ASP A 825 -24.98 -13.43 -4.27
N ILE A 826 -25.67 -14.58 -4.38
CA ILE A 826 -26.07 -15.44 -3.26
C ILE A 826 -25.22 -16.70 -3.30
N TYR A 827 -24.35 -16.84 -2.31
CA TYR A 827 -23.42 -17.95 -2.17
C TYR A 827 -23.92 -18.87 -1.06
N VAL A 828 -24.39 -20.06 -1.42
CA VAL A 828 -24.83 -21.07 -0.45
C VAL A 828 -23.59 -21.78 0.10
N ASN A 829 -23.16 -21.40 1.29
CA ASN A 829 -21.93 -21.89 1.91
C ASN A 829 -22.14 -23.23 2.63
N LEU A 830 -23.28 -23.37 3.32
CA LEU A 830 -23.67 -24.59 4.00
C LEU A 830 -25.02 -25.05 3.47
N PHE A 831 -25.08 -26.26 2.94
CA PHE A 831 -26.33 -26.93 2.63
C PHE A 831 -26.16 -28.43 2.75
N GLY A 832 -26.97 -29.08 3.56
CA GLY A 832 -26.89 -30.53 3.75
C GLY A 832 -27.52 -31.03 5.04
N VAL A 833 -27.24 -32.29 5.37
CA VAL A 833 -27.73 -32.93 6.59
C VAL A 833 -26.83 -32.51 7.74
N ALA A 834 -27.41 -31.89 8.76
CA ALA A 834 -26.75 -31.64 10.03
C ALA A 834 -27.23 -32.64 11.09
N TRP A 835 -26.29 -33.26 11.79
CA TRP A 835 -26.57 -34.06 12.97
C TRP A 835 -26.69 -33.13 14.18
N MET A 836 -27.91 -32.95 14.65
CA MET A 836 -28.23 -32.14 15.82
C MET A 836 -28.07 -32.97 17.10
N PRO A 837 -27.22 -32.56 18.05
CA PRO A 837 -26.99 -33.30 19.28
C PRO A 837 -28.13 -33.09 20.29
N TYR A 838 -28.52 -34.17 20.95
CA TYR A 838 -29.42 -34.20 22.10
C TYR A 838 -28.73 -34.92 23.26
N TYR A 839 -28.75 -34.34 24.45
CA TYR A 839 -28.34 -35.03 25.66
C TYR A 839 -29.39 -36.05 26.07
N ILE A 840 -28.96 -37.29 26.31
CA ILE A 840 -29.74 -38.29 27.02
C ILE A 840 -29.44 -38.12 28.50
N VAL A 841 -30.41 -37.65 29.28
CA VAL A 841 -30.24 -37.32 30.70
C VAL A 841 -31.09 -38.26 31.54
N GLN A 842 -30.49 -38.87 32.56
CA GLN A 842 -31.22 -39.62 33.57
C GLN A 842 -31.66 -38.64 34.67
N ALA A 843 -32.97 -38.48 34.87
CA ALA A 843 -33.56 -37.63 35.90
C ALA A 843 -34.45 -38.51 36.81
N GLY A 844 -33.87 -39.04 37.89
CA GLY A 844 -34.54 -40.02 38.73
C GLY A 844 -34.77 -41.35 38.00
N SER A 845 -36.03 -41.83 37.95
CA SER A 845 -36.40 -43.07 37.25
C SER A 845 -36.68 -42.89 35.75
N GLU A 846 -36.67 -41.66 35.24
CA GLU A 846 -36.97 -41.35 33.84
C GLU A 846 -35.70 -40.95 33.05
N THR A 847 -35.65 -41.39 31.79
CA THR A 847 -34.66 -40.94 30.82
C THR A 847 -35.31 -39.90 29.91
N ILE A 848 -34.74 -38.70 29.85
CA ILE A 848 -35.24 -37.59 29.05
C ILE A 848 -34.21 -37.18 27.99
N GLU A 849 -34.69 -36.72 26.85
CA GLU A 849 -33.86 -36.16 25.78
C GLU A 849 -34.00 -34.64 25.78
N LEU A 850 -32.86 -33.93 25.79
CA LEU A 850 -32.80 -32.47 25.80
C LEU A 850 -31.92 -31.98 24.65
N PRO A 851 -32.25 -30.88 23.96
CA PRO A 851 -31.39 -30.34 22.90
C PRO A 851 -30.05 -29.89 23.49
N ALA A 852 -28.94 -30.29 22.87
CA ALA A 852 -27.59 -29.87 23.25
C ALA A 852 -27.06 -28.72 22.37
N PHE A 853 -27.88 -28.25 21.42
CA PHE A 853 -27.56 -27.18 20.49
C PHE A 853 -28.70 -26.17 20.34
N GLY A 854 -28.38 -24.88 20.30
CA GLY A 854 -29.31 -23.81 19.93
C GLY A 854 -28.65 -22.44 19.76
N ALA A 855 -29.46 -21.42 19.43
CA ALA A 855 -29.02 -20.02 19.50
C ALA A 855 -29.04 -19.57 20.96
N GLU A 856 -28.01 -18.84 21.40
CA GLU A 856 -27.93 -18.26 22.75
C GLU A 856 -29.09 -17.29 23.04
#